data_AF-A0A3F3HYN2-F1
#
_entry.id   AF-A0A3F3HYN2-F1
#
_cell.length_a   1.000
_cell.length_b   1.000
_cell.length_c   1.000
_cell.angle_alpha   90.00
_cell.angle_beta   90.00
_cell.angle_gamma   90.00
#
_symmetry.space_group_name_H-M   'P 1'
#
loop_
_entity.id
_entity.type
_entity.pdbx_description
1 polymer ?
#
loop_
_entity_poly.entity_id
_entity_poly.type
_entity_poly.pdbx_seq_one_letter_code
_entity_poly.pdbx_strand_id
1 'polypeptide(L)'
;MKSPAYDISIIIVNYNVKEYLLNLLHSIEKAKNDLKVKIYVIDNASTDGSKEIVPSKFPEIEYIYNENNVGFGKANNQAIKVVDSEFTLLINPDTIVSEDTLTKMLSHLKSNPEVAAAGCKILNPDGTFAPESRRSIPTIRSAASKVLGLSSLFPKSKFFSGYYLGWLDEDETSYIPVLSGSFMFFRTDILKKLNGFDERFFMYGEDIDLCFRVAKLGYKISYFPETSIIHYKGESTKKGDLKYVKLFNKANYQFFQKHFTSRYSFLFRSLIYIAISFRGITSFLLSKSKEIRLASFDIIILNISLLLAFIIRFSFTNDLSSKLNSLRSLEYLWVNVLLTGLFILFSIGFNSSRRIDSIADSLRKTFFSFTGVAAITFFARNLAFSRSVLGISFVLTAVLITVLRIYRANRAKQVKSTSGKFKKTRLAIVGSSNAANNLISKINTRADWDYEVVGFVSSKPNDEPGKSDALGEISQLKDIVRNHSIDHLYFIQSEISYKVMLEQISHLKKENLVFKIVPESMNYILGKSEVEYIDSVPVVLFNLTYQEGLNKLLKRCFDIMISLFPTIFFFVISIPKLMSSSFEKRTKDSLSYYTPVNKAKNLNRFLLFQQVLAGKLSLIGSPIASDFDPIYKYKRGITGLVQLNALRISSSKDQERFELNYLQNYSIWLDIDILSKSLFSDFSLLRNIENLEKKN
;
A
#
# COMPACT_ATOMS: atom_id res chain seq x y z
N MET A 1 -44.72 13.53 -25.44
CA MET A 1 -43.89 13.55 -24.22
C MET A 1 -42.98 14.75 -24.30
N LYS A 2 -42.77 15.48 -23.20
CA LYS A 2 -41.85 16.63 -23.16
C LYS A 2 -40.43 16.12 -23.45
N SER A 3 -39.69 16.78 -24.34
CA SER A 3 -38.29 16.41 -24.60
C SER A 3 -37.48 16.55 -23.29
N PRO A 4 -36.58 15.60 -22.98
CA PRO A 4 -35.81 15.64 -21.74
C PRO A 4 -34.93 16.89 -21.68
N ALA A 5 -34.78 17.47 -20.49
CA ALA A 5 -33.97 18.67 -20.29
C ALA A 5 -32.46 18.42 -20.47
N TYR A 6 -32.02 17.18 -20.23
CA TYR A 6 -30.62 16.75 -20.25
C TYR A 6 -30.43 15.49 -21.09
N ASP A 7 -29.25 15.32 -21.67
CA ASP A 7 -28.88 14.08 -22.35
C ASP A 7 -28.61 12.97 -21.32
N ILE A 8 -27.89 13.32 -20.24
CA ILE A 8 -27.45 12.38 -19.20
C ILE A 8 -27.67 12.99 -17.80
N SER A 9 -28.27 12.22 -16.90
CA SER A 9 -28.20 12.47 -15.46
C SER A 9 -27.19 11.51 -14.84
N ILE A 10 -26.24 12.02 -14.06
CA ILE A 10 -25.25 11.22 -13.35
C ILE A 10 -25.59 11.22 -11.87
N ILE A 11 -25.71 10.04 -11.27
CA ILE A 11 -26.05 9.85 -9.87
C ILE A 11 -24.86 9.20 -9.18
N ILE A 12 -24.37 9.85 -8.12
CA ILE A 12 -23.19 9.44 -7.36
C ILE A 12 -23.59 9.34 -5.88
N VAL A 13 -23.46 8.16 -5.29
CA VAL A 13 -23.68 7.98 -3.85
C VAL A 13 -22.33 8.10 -3.13
N ASN A 14 -22.17 9.12 -2.28
CA ASN A 14 -20.95 9.37 -1.53
C ASN A 14 -21.03 8.86 -0.09
N TYR A 15 -19.93 8.27 0.40
CA TYR A 15 -19.77 7.92 1.81
C TYR A 15 -18.29 7.86 2.20
N ASN A 16 -17.81 8.91 2.89
CA ASN A 16 -16.45 9.03 3.43
C ASN A 16 -15.32 8.79 2.40
N VAL A 17 -15.46 9.33 1.20
CA VAL A 17 -14.48 9.22 0.10
C VAL A 17 -14.31 10.54 -0.69
N LYS A 18 -14.28 11.68 0.01
CA LYS A 18 -14.18 13.05 -0.54
C LYS A 18 -13.13 13.17 -1.64
N GLU A 19 -11.89 12.73 -1.43
CA GLU A 19 -10.81 12.91 -2.41
C GLU A 19 -11.06 12.15 -3.72
N TYR A 20 -11.68 10.97 -3.62
CA TYR A 20 -12.07 10.17 -4.77
C TYR A 20 -13.25 10.82 -5.51
N LEU A 21 -14.27 11.25 -4.77
CA LEU A 21 -15.41 11.97 -5.32
C LEU A 21 -14.97 13.21 -6.11
N LEU A 22 -14.09 14.03 -5.53
CA LEU A 22 -13.58 15.24 -6.20
C LEU A 22 -12.85 14.91 -7.51
N ASN A 23 -12.11 13.79 -7.55
CA ASN A 23 -11.43 13.37 -8.77
C ASN A 23 -12.42 12.84 -9.83
N LEU A 24 -13.43 12.08 -9.41
CA LEU A 24 -14.50 11.65 -10.30
C LEU A 24 -15.21 12.86 -10.92
N LEU A 25 -15.62 13.83 -10.12
CA LEU A 25 -16.32 15.03 -10.60
C LEU A 25 -15.49 15.78 -11.64
N HIS A 26 -14.18 15.93 -11.40
CA HIS A 26 -13.29 16.55 -12.38
C HIS A 26 -13.15 15.72 -13.67
N SER A 27 -13.09 14.38 -13.58
CA SER A 27 -13.08 13.52 -14.77
C SER A 27 -14.38 13.58 -15.56
N ILE A 28 -15.52 13.73 -14.89
CA ILE A 28 -16.84 13.92 -15.52
C ILE A 28 -16.91 15.25 -16.25
N GLU A 29 -16.44 16.35 -15.63
CA GLU A 29 -16.40 17.66 -16.28
C GLU A 29 -15.63 17.62 -17.60
N LYS A 30 -14.47 16.93 -17.63
CA LYS A 30 -13.72 16.70 -18.87
C LYS A 30 -14.45 15.79 -19.87
N ALA A 31 -15.22 14.82 -19.39
CA ALA A 31 -15.93 13.86 -20.24
C ALA A 31 -17.29 14.36 -20.79
N LYS A 32 -17.83 15.44 -20.22
CA LYS A 32 -19.11 16.02 -20.61
C LYS A 32 -19.12 16.51 -22.06
N ASN A 33 -18.02 17.10 -22.55
CA ASN A 33 -17.94 17.73 -23.87
C ASN A 33 -19.17 18.64 -24.11
N ASP A 34 -19.86 18.50 -25.25
CA ASP A 34 -21.07 19.27 -25.60
C ASP A 34 -22.39 18.70 -25.01
N LEU A 35 -22.32 17.62 -24.22
CA LEU A 35 -23.51 16.97 -23.66
C LEU A 35 -24.14 17.81 -22.54
N LYS A 36 -25.47 17.88 -22.53
CA LYS A 36 -26.23 18.43 -21.40
C LYS A 36 -26.28 17.41 -20.28
N VAL A 37 -25.36 17.56 -19.32
CA VAL A 37 -25.23 16.67 -18.16
C VAL A 37 -25.73 17.35 -16.89
N LYS A 38 -26.53 16.64 -16.10
CA LYS A 38 -26.92 17.01 -14.72
C LYS A 38 -26.33 16.01 -13.73
N ILE A 39 -25.67 16.48 -12.68
CA ILE A 39 -25.02 15.63 -11.68
C ILE A 39 -25.78 15.74 -10.35
N TYR A 40 -26.05 14.59 -9.74
CA TYR A 40 -26.63 14.43 -8.42
C TYR A 40 -25.63 13.70 -7.52
N VAL A 41 -25.26 14.32 -6.40
CA VAL A 41 -24.41 13.69 -5.37
C VAL A 41 -25.26 13.47 -4.13
N ILE A 42 -25.45 12.21 -3.76
CA ILE A 42 -26.24 11.80 -2.60
C ILE A 42 -25.26 11.35 -1.52
N ASP A 43 -25.08 12.18 -0.50
CA ASP A 43 -24.15 11.92 0.58
C ASP A 43 -24.82 11.18 1.73
N ASN A 44 -24.27 10.01 2.08
CA ASN A 44 -24.82 9.11 3.08
C ASN A 44 -24.22 9.34 4.47
N ALA A 45 -24.29 10.56 4.98
CA ALA A 45 -23.77 10.97 6.29
C ALA A 45 -22.23 10.91 6.41
N SER A 46 -21.53 11.47 5.41
CA SER A 46 -20.06 11.56 5.43
C SER A 46 -19.57 12.58 6.46
N THR A 47 -18.38 12.32 7.00
CA THR A 47 -17.69 13.14 8.01
C THR A 47 -16.26 13.51 7.59
N ASP A 48 -15.94 13.37 6.31
CA ASP A 48 -14.62 13.59 5.72
C ASP A 48 -14.44 15.00 5.12
N GLY A 49 -15.46 15.86 5.27
CA GLY A 49 -15.51 17.22 4.72
C GLY A 49 -16.11 17.32 3.31
N SER A 50 -16.66 16.22 2.76
CA SER A 50 -17.36 16.25 1.46
C SER A 50 -18.56 17.22 1.46
N LYS A 51 -19.27 17.29 2.59
CA LYS A 51 -20.49 18.09 2.78
C LYS A 51 -20.26 19.57 2.53
N GLU A 52 -19.13 20.11 2.98
CA GLU A 52 -18.81 21.52 2.84
C GLU A 52 -18.14 21.81 1.48
N ILE A 53 -17.22 20.94 1.06
CA ILE A 53 -16.36 21.24 -0.10
C ILE A 53 -17.08 21.07 -1.44
N VAL A 54 -17.99 20.10 -1.56
CA VAL A 54 -18.61 19.77 -2.86
C VAL A 54 -19.55 20.89 -3.31
N PRO A 55 -20.51 21.37 -2.48
CA PRO A 55 -21.36 22.49 -2.89
C PRO A 55 -20.59 23.79 -3.11
N SER A 56 -19.49 24.01 -2.37
CA SER A 56 -18.64 25.19 -2.54
C SER A 56 -17.86 25.18 -3.84
N LYS A 57 -17.35 24.02 -4.27
CA LYS A 57 -16.47 23.90 -5.45
C LYS A 57 -17.24 23.63 -6.74
N PHE A 58 -18.41 23.00 -6.64
CA PHE A 58 -19.24 22.58 -7.77
C PHE A 58 -20.70 23.00 -7.54
N PRO A 59 -21.01 24.31 -7.57
CA PRO A 59 -22.34 24.84 -7.26
C PRO A 59 -23.45 24.36 -8.21
N GLU A 60 -23.10 23.90 -9.41
CA GLU A 60 -24.02 23.33 -10.40
C GLU A 60 -24.53 21.92 -10.07
N ILE A 61 -23.83 21.21 -9.16
CA ILE A 61 -24.17 19.86 -8.73
C ILE A 61 -25.33 19.90 -7.74
N GLU A 62 -26.31 19.02 -7.95
CA GLU A 62 -27.37 18.83 -6.98
C GLU A 62 -26.89 17.92 -5.86
N TYR A 63 -26.57 18.54 -4.72
CA TYR A 63 -26.04 17.85 -3.56
C TYR A 63 -27.17 17.57 -2.54
N ILE A 64 -27.42 16.29 -2.28
CA ILE A 64 -28.46 15.80 -1.35
C ILE A 64 -27.77 15.13 -0.18
N TYR A 65 -27.95 15.66 1.03
CA TYR A 65 -27.34 15.10 2.25
C TYR A 65 -28.35 14.27 3.05
N ASN A 66 -27.99 13.02 3.35
CA ASN A 66 -28.70 12.17 4.29
C ASN A 66 -28.04 12.24 5.67
N GLU A 67 -28.84 12.36 6.74
CA GLU A 67 -28.34 12.34 8.12
C GLU A 67 -27.84 10.96 8.56
N ASN A 68 -28.27 9.90 7.89
CA ASN A 68 -27.88 8.54 8.16
C ASN A 68 -27.47 7.83 6.87
N ASN A 69 -26.58 6.84 6.96
CA ASN A 69 -26.27 5.99 5.82
C ASN A 69 -27.45 5.06 5.51
N VAL A 70 -28.22 5.40 4.47
CA VAL A 70 -29.43 4.66 4.05
C VAL A 70 -29.15 3.48 3.13
N GLY A 71 -27.88 3.24 2.77
CA GLY A 71 -27.47 2.22 1.80
C GLY A 71 -27.45 2.73 0.36
N PHE A 72 -26.90 1.92 -0.55
CA PHE A 72 -26.61 2.33 -1.93
C PHE A 72 -27.88 2.47 -2.78
N GLY A 73 -28.74 1.44 -2.79
CA GLY A 73 -29.94 1.44 -3.62
C GLY A 73 -30.95 2.53 -3.24
N LYS A 74 -31.20 2.68 -1.93
CA LYS A 74 -32.12 3.71 -1.41
C LYS A 74 -31.62 5.14 -1.67
N ALA A 75 -30.31 5.38 -1.55
CA ALA A 75 -29.72 6.68 -1.89
C ALA A 75 -29.88 7.01 -3.38
N ASN A 76 -29.53 6.08 -4.28
CA ASN A 76 -29.72 6.27 -5.72
C ASN A 76 -31.19 6.55 -6.09
N ASN A 77 -32.14 5.84 -5.45
CA ASN A 77 -33.56 6.02 -5.68
C ASN A 77 -34.07 7.44 -5.38
N GLN A 78 -33.41 8.20 -4.50
CA GLN A 78 -33.78 9.59 -4.21
C GLN A 78 -33.63 10.45 -5.48
N ALA A 79 -32.50 10.33 -6.18
CA ALA A 79 -32.28 11.04 -7.44
C ALA A 79 -33.04 10.44 -8.62
N ILE A 80 -33.14 9.10 -8.75
CA ILE A 80 -33.88 8.44 -9.85
C ILE A 80 -35.33 8.94 -9.96
N LYS A 81 -35.96 9.34 -8.85
CA LYS A 81 -37.32 9.89 -8.85
C LYS A 81 -37.42 11.25 -9.55
N VAL A 82 -36.36 12.06 -9.50
CA VAL A 82 -36.37 13.45 -9.98
C VAL A 82 -35.58 13.66 -11.27
N VAL A 83 -34.74 12.71 -11.70
CA VAL A 83 -33.96 12.86 -12.96
C VAL A 83 -34.86 13.14 -14.17
N ASP A 84 -34.43 14.06 -15.03
CA ASP A 84 -35.13 14.45 -16.27
C ASP A 84 -34.17 14.43 -17.46
N SER A 85 -33.62 13.24 -17.74
CA SER A 85 -32.68 13.00 -18.83
C SER A 85 -33.07 11.79 -19.68
N GLU A 86 -32.59 11.73 -20.92
CA GLU A 86 -32.77 10.56 -21.80
C GLU A 86 -32.10 9.29 -21.20
N PHE A 87 -30.88 9.45 -20.68
CA PHE A 87 -30.13 8.39 -20.02
C PHE A 87 -29.71 8.76 -18.60
N THR A 88 -29.51 7.74 -17.76
CA THR A 88 -29.06 7.89 -16.37
C THR A 88 -27.82 7.04 -16.16
N LEU A 89 -26.73 7.66 -15.70
CA LEU A 89 -25.51 6.98 -15.26
C LEU A 89 -25.51 6.85 -13.73
N LEU A 90 -25.47 5.62 -13.24
CA LEU A 90 -25.20 5.32 -11.83
C LEU A 90 -23.71 4.96 -11.73
N ILE A 91 -22.95 5.72 -10.95
CA ILE A 91 -21.49 5.57 -10.88
C ILE A 91 -20.99 5.73 -9.46
N ASN A 92 -20.02 4.92 -9.09
CA ASN A 92 -19.40 5.00 -7.76
C ASN A 92 -18.44 6.18 -7.67
N PRO A 93 -18.32 6.84 -6.49
CA PRO A 93 -17.44 7.98 -6.26
C PRO A 93 -15.93 7.65 -6.39
N ASP A 94 -15.55 6.38 -6.28
CA ASP A 94 -14.17 5.90 -6.38
C ASP A 94 -13.80 5.43 -7.80
N THR A 95 -14.27 6.17 -8.80
CA THR A 95 -14.00 5.89 -10.23
C THR A 95 -13.38 7.09 -10.96
N ILE A 96 -12.79 6.82 -12.12
CA ILE A 96 -12.30 7.83 -13.06
C ILE A 96 -12.78 7.44 -14.45
N VAL A 97 -13.37 8.41 -15.16
CA VAL A 97 -13.86 8.23 -16.53
C VAL A 97 -12.91 8.85 -17.56
N SER A 98 -12.86 8.26 -18.77
CA SER A 98 -12.17 8.83 -19.93
C SER A 98 -13.00 9.95 -20.55
N GLU A 99 -12.36 10.89 -21.24
CA GLU A 99 -13.03 12.03 -21.90
C GLU A 99 -14.08 11.61 -22.94
N ASP A 100 -13.91 10.43 -23.54
CA ASP A 100 -14.82 9.86 -24.54
C ASP A 100 -15.89 8.91 -23.95
N THR A 101 -15.86 8.63 -22.63
CA THR A 101 -16.71 7.63 -22.00
C THR A 101 -18.20 7.95 -22.18
N LEU A 102 -18.62 9.17 -21.83
CA LEU A 102 -20.05 9.53 -21.87
C LEU A 102 -20.59 9.50 -23.30
N THR A 103 -19.86 10.10 -24.25
CA THR A 103 -20.24 10.16 -25.66
C THR A 103 -20.34 8.77 -26.28
N LYS A 104 -19.35 7.89 -26.06
CA LYS A 104 -19.37 6.53 -26.60
C LYS A 104 -20.49 5.68 -26.00
N MET A 105 -20.70 5.77 -24.69
CA MET A 105 -21.78 5.03 -24.03
C MET A 105 -23.17 5.50 -24.50
N LEU A 106 -23.34 6.83 -24.69
CA LEU A 106 -24.55 7.43 -25.25
C LEU A 106 -24.84 6.90 -26.66
N SER A 107 -23.84 6.98 -27.54
CA SER A 107 -23.94 6.48 -28.92
C SER A 107 -24.27 4.99 -28.97
N HIS A 108 -23.64 4.18 -28.11
CA HIS A 108 -23.90 2.74 -28.03
C HIS A 108 -25.36 2.45 -27.66
N LEU A 109 -25.89 3.10 -26.62
CA LEU A 109 -27.29 2.88 -26.26
C LEU A 109 -28.23 3.43 -27.33
N LYS A 110 -28.00 4.62 -27.90
CA LYS A 110 -28.84 5.16 -28.99
C LYS A 110 -28.94 4.21 -30.18
N SER A 111 -27.84 3.58 -30.57
CA SER A 111 -27.79 2.62 -31.68
C SER A 111 -28.39 1.23 -31.36
N ASN A 112 -28.65 0.91 -30.08
CA ASN A 112 -29.17 -0.40 -29.67
C ASN A 112 -30.45 -0.24 -28.80
N PRO A 113 -31.64 -0.06 -29.42
CA PRO A 113 -32.91 0.13 -28.71
C PRO A 113 -33.32 -1.02 -27.79
N GLU A 114 -32.90 -2.25 -28.09
CA GLU A 114 -33.19 -3.45 -27.30
C GLU A 114 -32.35 -3.56 -26.02
N VAL A 115 -31.30 -2.75 -25.90
CA VAL A 115 -30.43 -2.66 -24.72
C VAL A 115 -30.98 -1.63 -23.75
N ALA A 116 -31.36 -2.09 -22.55
CA ALA A 116 -31.85 -1.22 -21.49
C ALA A 116 -30.73 -0.53 -20.71
N ALA A 117 -29.59 -1.22 -20.59
CA ALA A 117 -28.44 -0.72 -19.86
C ALA A 117 -27.13 -1.27 -20.42
N ALA A 118 -26.07 -0.48 -20.29
CA ALA A 118 -24.72 -0.86 -20.68
C ALA A 118 -23.70 -0.50 -19.59
N GLY A 119 -22.65 -1.31 -19.49
CA GLY A 119 -21.46 -1.03 -18.69
C GLY A 119 -20.22 -1.10 -19.57
N CYS A 120 -19.15 -0.43 -19.16
CA CYS A 120 -17.90 -0.37 -19.90
C CYS A 120 -16.82 -1.29 -19.31
N LYS A 121 -15.62 -1.28 -19.93
CA LYS A 121 -14.45 -1.99 -19.38
C LYS A 121 -13.98 -1.32 -18.10
N ILE A 122 -13.91 -2.06 -17.01
CA ILE A 122 -13.37 -1.55 -15.73
C ILE A 122 -11.95 -2.05 -15.58
N LEU A 123 -11.05 -1.13 -15.29
CA LEU A 123 -9.65 -1.39 -14.96
C LEU A 123 -9.44 -1.20 -13.46
N ASN A 124 -8.62 -2.07 -12.88
CA ASN A 124 -8.04 -1.80 -11.57
C ASN A 124 -7.01 -0.66 -11.70
N PRO A 125 -6.61 -0.01 -10.60
CA PRO A 125 -5.59 1.05 -10.64
C PRO A 125 -4.21 0.62 -11.15
N ASP A 126 -3.96 -0.70 -11.21
CA ASP A 126 -2.75 -1.31 -11.79
C ASP A 126 -2.88 -1.61 -13.29
N GLY A 127 -3.99 -1.18 -13.92
CA GLY A 127 -4.28 -1.42 -15.35
C GLY A 127 -4.78 -2.81 -15.68
N THR A 128 -4.85 -3.72 -14.71
CA THR A 128 -5.40 -5.06 -14.95
C THR A 128 -6.92 -4.99 -15.09
N PHE A 129 -7.47 -5.80 -15.99
CA PHE A 129 -8.91 -5.91 -16.17
C PHE A 129 -9.59 -6.35 -14.86
N ALA A 130 -10.66 -5.66 -14.48
CA ALA A 130 -11.48 -5.99 -13.34
C ALA A 130 -12.60 -6.95 -13.79
N PRO A 131 -12.58 -8.25 -13.38
CA PRO A 131 -13.57 -9.22 -13.85
C PRO A 131 -15.01 -8.85 -13.50
N GLU A 132 -15.22 -8.04 -12.45
CA GLU A 132 -16.54 -7.51 -12.10
C GLU A 132 -17.20 -6.64 -13.18
N SER A 133 -16.46 -6.16 -14.18
CA SER A 133 -17.01 -5.44 -15.34
C SER A 133 -18.16 -6.22 -15.99
N ARG A 134 -18.11 -7.56 -15.89
CA ARG A 134 -19.13 -8.46 -16.41
C ARG A 134 -19.42 -9.58 -15.43
N ARG A 135 -20.69 -9.72 -15.04
CA ARG A 135 -21.11 -10.75 -14.10
C ARG A 135 -22.30 -11.54 -14.62
N SER A 136 -22.45 -12.71 -14.05
CA SER A 136 -23.65 -13.53 -14.14
C SER A 136 -24.42 -13.50 -12.82
N ILE A 137 -25.64 -14.00 -12.86
CA ILE A 137 -26.46 -14.18 -11.66
C ILE A 137 -25.75 -15.17 -10.73
N PRO A 138 -25.65 -14.87 -9.42
CA PRO A 138 -25.01 -15.78 -8.47
C PRO A 138 -25.79 -17.10 -8.41
N THR A 139 -25.07 -18.21 -8.63
CA THR A 139 -25.60 -19.58 -8.51
C THR A 139 -24.79 -20.39 -7.51
N ILE A 140 -25.37 -21.44 -6.94
CA ILE A 140 -24.67 -22.39 -6.05
C ILE A 140 -23.42 -22.93 -6.75
N ARG A 141 -23.55 -23.32 -8.03
CA ARG A 141 -22.44 -23.83 -8.84
C ARG A 141 -21.30 -22.81 -8.89
N SER A 142 -21.60 -21.56 -9.23
CA SER A 142 -20.57 -20.52 -9.28
C SER A 142 -19.90 -20.24 -7.93
N ALA A 143 -20.66 -20.34 -6.84
CA ALA A 143 -20.12 -20.20 -5.49
C ALA A 143 -19.19 -21.38 -5.14
N ALA A 144 -19.61 -22.62 -5.42
CA ALA A 144 -18.82 -23.83 -5.18
C ALA A 144 -17.52 -23.83 -6.00
N SER A 145 -17.58 -23.53 -7.30
CA SER A 145 -16.40 -23.43 -8.17
C SER A 145 -15.40 -22.39 -7.68
N LYS A 146 -15.87 -21.30 -7.05
CA LYS A 146 -14.99 -20.27 -6.48
C LYS A 146 -14.33 -20.73 -5.18
N VAL A 147 -15.08 -21.38 -4.28
CA VAL A 147 -14.56 -21.88 -2.99
C VAL A 147 -13.54 -22.99 -3.20
N LEU A 148 -13.80 -23.91 -4.12
CA LEU A 148 -12.92 -25.03 -4.44
C LEU A 148 -11.71 -24.62 -5.30
N GLY A 149 -11.57 -23.34 -5.65
CA GLY A 149 -10.48 -22.84 -6.51
C GLY A 149 -10.60 -23.23 -7.99
N LEU A 150 -11.63 -23.98 -8.38
CA LEU A 150 -11.86 -24.45 -9.77
C LEU A 150 -12.01 -23.29 -10.75
N SER A 151 -12.60 -22.17 -10.34
CA SER A 151 -12.67 -20.97 -11.20
C SER A 151 -11.28 -20.40 -11.54
N SER A 152 -10.29 -20.60 -10.66
CA SER A 152 -8.92 -20.15 -10.87
C SER A 152 -8.12 -21.14 -11.71
N LEU A 153 -8.40 -22.45 -11.56
CA LEU A 153 -7.77 -23.50 -12.35
C LEU A 153 -8.30 -23.55 -13.79
N PHE A 154 -9.60 -23.25 -13.98
CA PHE A 154 -10.26 -23.30 -15.28
C PHE A 154 -10.93 -21.96 -15.62
N PRO A 155 -10.16 -20.88 -15.81
CA PRO A 155 -10.69 -19.51 -15.93
C PRO A 155 -11.53 -19.27 -17.20
N LYS A 156 -11.31 -20.04 -18.28
CA LYS A 156 -12.07 -19.97 -19.53
C LYS A 156 -13.26 -20.94 -19.60
N SER A 157 -13.48 -21.76 -18.57
CA SER A 157 -14.59 -22.71 -18.58
C SER A 157 -15.93 -22.03 -18.31
N LYS A 158 -16.92 -22.23 -19.19
CA LYS A 158 -18.32 -21.83 -18.96
C LYS A 158 -18.91 -22.44 -17.69
N PHE A 159 -18.42 -23.62 -17.30
CA PHE A 159 -18.90 -24.35 -16.13
C PHE A 159 -18.28 -23.84 -14.82
N PHE A 160 -16.95 -23.70 -14.78
CA PHE A 160 -16.22 -23.34 -13.56
C PHE A 160 -16.02 -21.83 -13.35
N SER A 161 -16.01 -21.04 -14.43
CA SER A 161 -15.80 -19.58 -14.43
C SER A 161 -17.07 -18.80 -14.81
N GLY A 162 -18.24 -19.41 -14.55
CA GLY A 162 -19.58 -18.90 -14.85
C GLY A 162 -19.87 -17.47 -14.35
N TYR A 163 -19.37 -17.10 -13.17
CA TYR A 163 -19.78 -15.86 -12.51
C TYR A 163 -19.21 -14.61 -13.16
N TYR A 164 -17.94 -14.61 -13.58
CA TYR A 164 -17.28 -13.48 -14.22
C TYR A 164 -17.19 -13.64 -15.74
N LEU A 165 -17.92 -14.61 -16.30
CA LEU A 165 -17.98 -14.89 -17.73
C LEU A 165 -16.58 -15.02 -18.37
N GLY A 166 -15.67 -15.75 -17.72
CA GLY A 166 -14.24 -15.75 -18.08
C GLY A 166 -13.87 -16.32 -19.44
N TRP A 167 -14.85 -16.82 -20.21
CA TRP A 167 -14.70 -17.22 -21.61
C TRP A 167 -14.91 -16.09 -22.62
N LEU A 168 -15.49 -14.96 -22.21
CA LEU A 168 -15.66 -13.79 -23.06
C LEU A 168 -14.31 -13.05 -23.19
N ASP A 169 -14.04 -12.45 -24.34
CA ASP A 169 -12.88 -11.59 -24.51
C ASP A 169 -13.11 -10.25 -23.79
N GLU A 170 -12.12 -9.75 -23.05
CA GLU A 170 -12.22 -8.46 -22.34
C GLU A 170 -12.40 -7.27 -23.27
N ASP A 171 -12.03 -7.40 -24.54
CA ASP A 171 -12.08 -6.35 -25.55
C ASP A 171 -13.23 -6.52 -26.57
N GLU A 172 -14.13 -7.49 -26.34
CA GLU A 172 -15.28 -7.74 -27.20
C GLU A 172 -16.62 -7.31 -26.57
N THR A 173 -17.41 -6.55 -27.33
CA THR A 173 -18.78 -6.19 -26.97
C THR A 173 -19.64 -7.44 -26.85
N SER A 174 -20.37 -7.59 -25.74
CA SER A 174 -21.17 -8.78 -25.49
C SER A 174 -22.41 -8.47 -24.65
N TYR A 175 -23.43 -9.33 -24.75
CA TYR A 175 -24.57 -9.26 -23.83
C TYR A 175 -24.26 -10.02 -22.55
N ILE A 176 -24.51 -9.39 -21.40
CA ILE A 176 -24.16 -9.93 -20.09
C ILE A 176 -25.36 -9.86 -19.14
N PRO A 177 -25.53 -10.82 -18.20
CA PRO A 177 -26.68 -10.80 -17.30
C PRO A 177 -26.65 -9.67 -16.27
N VAL A 178 -25.47 -9.26 -15.80
CA VAL A 178 -25.33 -8.33 -14.66
C VAL A 178 -24.15 -7.37 -14.87
N LEU A 179 -24.44 -6.06 -14.80
CA LEU A 179 -23.43 -4.99 -14.77
C LEU A 179 -22.79 -4.87 -13.38
N SER A 180 -21.62 -4.26 -13.29
CA SER A 180 -21.07 -3.81 -12.00
C SER A 180 -21.85 -2.61 -11.47
N GLY A 181 -22.21 -2.60 -10.18
CA GLY A 181 -22.80 -1.40 -9.55
C GLY A 181 -21.90 -0.16 -9.56
N SER A 182 -20.61 -0.32 -9.87
CA SER A 182 -19.66 0.80 -9.99
C SER A 182 -19.85 1.65 -11.24
N PHE A 183 -20.49 1.12 -12.28
CA PHE A 183 -20.81 1.87 -13.51
C PHE A 183 -21.99 1.19 -14.22
N MET A 184 -23.15 1.83 -14.21
CA MET A 184 -24.36 1.35 -14.87
C MET A 184 -25.02 2.47 -15.65
N PHE A 185 -24.94 2.42 -16.98
CA PHE A 185 -25.55 3.41 -17.85
C PHE A 185 -26.89 2.91 -18.38
N PHE A 186 -27.99 3.53 -17.95
CA PHE A 186 -29.35 3.07 -18.17
C PHE A 186 -30.15 4.03 -19.05
N ARG A 187 -31.10 3.49 -19.80
CA ARG A 187 -32.24 4.28 -20.29
C ARG A 187 -33.10 4.73 -19.12
N THR A 188 -33.36 6.03 -19.02
CA THR A 188 -34.04 6.60 -17.84
C THR A 188 -35.49 6.10 -17.73
N ASP A 189 -36.19 5.93 -18.84
CA ASP A 189 -37.57 5.43 -18.88
C ASP A 189 -37.68 3.99 -18.33
N ILE A 190 -36.76 3.11 -18.71
CA ILE A 190 -36.72 1.72 -18.20
C ILE A 190 -36.34 1.70 -16.73
N LEU A 191 -35.35 2.51 -16.32
CA LEU A 191 -34.94 2.61 -14.92
C LEU A 191 -36.09 3.08 -14.02
N LYS A 192 -36.85 4.09 -14.47
CA LYS A 192 -38.06 4.57 -13.78
C LYS A 192 -39.19 3.54 -13.80
N LYS A 193 -39.43 2.86 -14.92
CA LYS A 193 -40.42 1.76 -15.01
C LYS A 193 -40.15 0.63 -14.02
N LEU A 194 -38.87 0.41 -13.70
CA LEU A 194 -38.42 -0.56 -12.71
C LEU A 194 -38.46 -0.04 -11.27
N ASN A 195 -38.86 1.22 -11.03
CA ASN A 195 -38.77 1.90 -9.73
C ASN A 195 -37.35 1.88 -9.14
N GLY A 196 -36.32 1.94 -9.99
CA GLY A 196 -34.93 1.91 -9.55
C GLY A 196 -34.53 0.64 -8.80
N PHE A 197 -33.73 0.77 -7.76
CA PHE A 197 -33.25 -0.32 -6.91
C PHE A 197 -34.30 -0.78 -5.91
N ASP A 198 -34.20 -2.04 -5.48
CA ASP A 198 -35.00 -2.54 -4.37
C ASP A 198 -34.36 -2.16 -3.03
N GLU A 199 -35.02 -1.29 -2.27
CA GLU A 199 -34.50 -0.70 -1.02
C GLU A 199 -34.31 -1.71 0.12
N ARG A 200 -34.78 -2.97 -0.03
CA ARG A 200 -34.49 -4.04 0.93
C ARG A 200 -33.01 -4.43 0.94
N PHE A 201 -32.31 -4.20 -0.16
CA PHE A 201 -30.87 -4.39 -0.26
C PHE A 201 -30.16 -3.13 0.21
N PHE A 202 -29.43 -3.25 1.31
CA PHE A 202 -28.61 -2.16 1.80
C PHE A 202 -27.36 -1.95 0.91
N MET A 203 -26.68 -3.03 0.48
CA MET A 203 -25.52 -3.03 -0.43
C MET A 203 -25.18 -4.45 -0.97
N TYR A 204 -24.51 -4.54 -2.13
CA TYR A 204 -23.95 -5.73 -2.84
C TYR A 204 -24.90 -6.68 -3.59
N GLY A 205 -26.21 -6.48 -3.52
CA GLY A 205 -27.19 -7.36 -4.21
C GLY A 205 -28.22 -6.60 -5.04
N GLU A 206 -28.33 -5.29 -4.82
CA GLU A 206 -29.21 -4.36 -5.50
C GLU A 206 -28.93 -4.25 -7.00
N ASP A 207 -27.66 -4.32 -7.40
CA ASP A 207 -27.23 -4.27 -8.80
C ASP A 207 -27.61 -5.56 -9.55
N ILE A 208 -27.37 -6.73 -8.94
CA ILE A 208 -27.79 -8.03 -9.44
C ILE A 208 -29.33 -8.08 -9.56
N ASP A 209 -30.04 -7.60 -8.54
CA ASP A 209 -31.50 -7.53 -8.54
C ASP A 209 -32.06 -6.68 -9.68
N LEU A 210 -31.53 -5.47 -9.84
CA LEU A 210 -31.96 -4.54 -10.89
C LEU A 210 -31.72 -5.14 -12.28
N CYS A 211 -30.52 -5.66 -12.54
CA CYS A 211 -30.21 -6.31 -13.82
C CYS A 211 -31.09 -7.55 -14.08
N PHE A 212 -31.39 -8.34 -13.05
CA PHE A 212 -32.28 -9.49 -13.19
C PHE A 212 -33.72 -9.08 -13.53
N ARG A 213 -34.21 -7.96 -12.98
CA ARG A 213 -35.52 -7.40 -13.32
C ARG A 213 -35.57 -6.82 -14.73
N VAL A 214 -34.48 -6.21 -15.22
CA VAL A 214 -34.35 -5.79 -16.63
C VAL A 214 -34.52 -7.00 -17.56
N ALA A 215 -33.81 -8.10 -17.29
CA ALA A 215 -33.92 -9.32 -18.09
C ALA A 215 -35.34 -9.91 -18.09
N LYS A 216 -36.06 -9.82 -16.96
CA LYS A 216 -37.47 -10.23 -16.87
C LYS A 216 -38.44 -9.37 -17.69
N LEU A 217 -38.08 -8.12 -17.99
CA LEU A 217 -38.82 -7.27 -18.91
C LEU A 217 -38.50 -7.54 -20.38
N GLY A 218 -37.61 -8.51 -20.68
CA GLY A 218 -37.24 -8.89 -22.05
C GLY A 218 -36.14 -8.02 -22.69
N TYR A 219 -35.60 -7.05 -21.95
CA TYR A 219 -34.50 -6.22 -22.44
C TYR A 219 -33.14 -6.88 -22.25
N LYS A 220 -32.18 -6.47 -23.09
CA LYS A 220 -30.78 -6.90 -22.98
C LYS A 220 -29.96 -5.92 -22.15
N ILE A 221 -28.83 -6.41 -21.66
CA ILE A 221 -27.79 -5.63 -20.98
C ILE A 221 -26.48 -5.89 -21.72
N SER A 222 -25.74 -4.82 -22.01
CA SER A 222 -24.52 -4.89 -22.82
C SER A 222 -23.26 -4.55 -22.01
N TYR A 223 -22.19 -5.30 -22.24
CA TYR A 223 -20.81 -4.94 -21.93
C TYR A 223 -20.19 -4.30 -23.17
N PHE A 224 -19.65 -3.10 -23.03
CA PHE A 224 -19.14 -2.29 -24.13
C PHE A 224 -17.70 -1.80 -23.83
N PRO A 225 -16.67 -2.51 -24.32
CA PRO A 225 -15.28 -2.25 -23.94
C PRO A 225 -14.55 -1.17 -24.75
N GLU A 226 -15.20 -0.49 -25.71
CA GLU A 226 -14.55 0.56 -26.50
C GLU A 226 -14.22 1.84 -25.70
N THR A 227 -14.70 1.92 -24.47
CA THR A 227 -14.26 2.90 -23.46
C THR A 227 -14.01 2.18 -22.13
N SER A 228 -13.24 2.80 -21.25
CA SER A 228 -12.89 2.20 -19.97
C SER A 228 -12.87 3.23 -18.84
N ILE A 229 -12.98 2.72 -17.62
CA ILE A 229 -12.86 3.49 -16.38
C ILE A 229 -11.86 2.82 -15.44
N ILE A 230 -11.27 3.57 -14.52
CA ILE A 230 -10.63 3.00 -13.33
C ILE A 230 -11.65 2.94 -12.19
N HIS A 231 -11.60 1.88 -11.39
CA HIS A 231 -12.33 1.78 -10.13
C HIS A 231 -11.36 1.39 -9.00
N TYR A 232 -11.23 2.26 -7.99
CA TYR A 232 -10.24 2.11 -6.91
C TYR A 232 -10.59 1.03 -5.89
N LYS A 233 -11.88 0.71 -5.71
CA LYS A 233 -12.43 -0.48 -5.04
C LYS A 233 -12.02 -0.66 -3.57
N GLY A 234 -13.00 -0.51 -2.69
CA GLY A 234 -12.90 -0.93 -1.29
C GLY A 234 -12.59 0.21 -0.31
N GLU A 235 -12.69 1.45 -0.77
CA GLU A 235 -12.40 2.65 0.03
C GLU A 235 -13.48 2.88 1.09
N SER A 236 -14.76 2.80 0.72
CA SER A 236 -15.87 2.91 1.68
C SER A 236 -16.13 1.62 2.47
N THR A 237 -15.58 0.46 2.05
CA THR A 237 -15.73 -0.81 2.79
C THR A 237 -14.53 -1.73 2.58
N LYS A 238 -13.75 -1.93 3.65
CA LYS A 238 -12.56 -2.79 3.65
C LYS A 238 -12.98 -4.27 3.49
N LYS A 239 -12.62 -4.86 2.35
CA LYS A 239 -12.84 -6.30 2.09
C LYS A 239 -12.05 -7.14 3.09
N GLY A 240 -12.75 -7.97 3.86
CA GLY A 240 -12.16 -8.83 4.90
C GLY A 240 -12.75 -8.60 6.30
N ASP A 241 -13.46 -7.49 6.49
CA ASP A 241 -14.19 -7.26 7.74
C ASP A 241 -15.39 -8.18 7.86
N LEU A 242 -15.68 -8.63 9.09
CA LEU A 242 -16.84 -9.48 9.38
C LEU A 242 -18.15 -8.80 8.95
N LYS A 243 -18.21 -7.45 9.03
CA LYS A 243 -19.35 -6.65 8.58
C LYS A 243 -19.58 -6.81 7.07
N TYR A 244 -18.53 -6.76 6.26
CA TYR A 244 -18.60 -6.98 4.82
C TYR A 244 -19.15 -8.37 4.49
N VAL A 245 -18.60 -9.42 5.12
CA VAL A 245 -19.01 -10.81 4.88
C VAL A 245 -20.48 -11.02 5.25
N LYS A 246 -20.91 -10.52 6.41
CA LYS A 246 -22.31 -10.59 6.86
C LYS A 246 -23.25 -9.89 5.88
N LEU A 247 -22.90 -8.68 5.44
CA LEU A 247 -23.74 -7.87 4.55
C LEU A 247 -23.86 -8.51 3.16
N PHE A 248 -22.75 -8.97 2.59
CA PHE A 248 -22.73 -9.67 1.30
C PHE A 248 -23.56 -10.96 1.34
N ASN A 249 -23.42 -11.75 2.39
CA ASN A 249 -24.21 -12.99 2.55
C ASN A 249 -25.70 -12.71 2.74
N LYS A 250 -26.04 -11.70 3.54
CA LYS A 250 -27.42 -11.23 3.70
C LYS A 250 -28.02 -10.82 2.36
N ALA A 251 -27.30 -10.04 1.56
CA ALA A 251 -27.76 -9.61 0.24
C ALA A 251 -28.00 -10.80 -0.71
N ASN A 252 -27.09 -11.78 -0.76
CA ASN A 252 -27.31 -12.98 -1.59
C ASN A 252 -28.53 -13.79 -1.13
N TYR A 253 -28.73 -13.91 0.19
CA TYR A 253 -29.92 -14.59 0.71
C TYR A 253 -31.20 -13.82 0.41
N GLN A 254 -31.22 -12.49 0.52
CA GLN A 254 -32.35 -11.64 0.13
C GLN A 254 -32.68 -11.79 -1.37
N PHE A 255 -31.67 -11.84 -2.23
CA PHE A 255 -31.84 -12.07 -3.67
C PHE A 255 -32.44 -13.45 -3.95
N PHE A 256 -31.90 -14.50 -3.32
CA PHE A 256 -32.47 -15.84 -3.38
C PHE A 256 -33.93 -15.83 -2.91
N GLN A 257 -34.19 -15.16 -1.79
CA GLN A 257 -35.51 -15.11 -1.18
C GLN A 257 -36.54 -14.45 -2.12
N LYS A 258 -36.17 -13.34 -2.76
CA LYS A 258 -37.04 -12.58 -3.66
C LYS A 258 -37.38 -13.33 -4.95
N HIS A 259 -36.44 -14.11 -5.50
CA HIS A 259 -36.58 -14.62 -6.86
C HIS A 259 -36.77 -16.13 -7.01
N PHE A 260 -36.43 -16.90 -5.98
CA PHE A 260 -36.34 -18.36 -6.10
C PHE A 260 -37.14 -19.13 -5.03
N THR A 261 -37.53 -18.48 -3.93
CA THR A 261 -38.22 -19.11 -2.78
C THR A 261 -39.45 -19.92 -3.17
N SER A 262 -40.30 -19.41 -4.06
CA SER A 262 -41.54 -20.07 -4.47
C SER A 262 -41.32 -21.43 -5.16
N ARG A 263 -40.10 -21.69 -5.65
CA ARG A 263 -39.74 -22.92 -6.38
C ARG A 263 -39.11 -24.01 -5.52
N TYR A 264 -38.77 -23.71 -4.26
CA TYR A 264 -37.94 -24.60 -3.44
C TYR A 264 -38.56 -24.89 -2.07
N SER A 265 -38.47 -26.16 -1.65
CA SER A 265 -38.93 -26.65 -0.33
C SER A 265 -38.13 -26.04 0.82
N PHE A 266 -38.68 -26.08 2.03
CA PHE A 266 -38.02 -25.58 3.25
C PHE A 266 -36.61 -26.18 3.44
N LEU A 267 -36.46 -27.50 3.25
CA LEU A 267 -35.18 -28.19 3.37
C LEU A 267 -34.13 -27.63 2.41
N PHE A 268 -34.51 -27.38 1.15
CA PHE A 268 -33.60 -26.81 0.16
C PHE A 268 -33.20 -25.37 0.52
N ARG A 269 -34.14 -24.56 1.04
CA ARG A 269 -33.84 -23.20 1.53
C ARG A 269 -32.83 -23.22 2.68
N SER A 270 -32.97 -24.17 3.61
CA SER A 270 -32.02 -24.35 4.72
C SER A 270 -30.63 -24.74 4.23
N LEU A 271 -30.52 -25.63 3.24
CA LEU A 271 -29.24 -26.00 2.62
C LEU A 271 -28.56 -24.79 1.94
N ILE A 272 -29.33 -23.94 1.24
CA ILE A 272 -28.80 -22.72 0.62
C ILE A 272 -28.27 -21.76 1.69
N TYR A 273 -29.02 -21.55 2.76
CA TYR A 273 -28.61 -20.69 3.86
C TYR A 273 -27.30 -21.19 4.52
N ILE A 274 -27.20 -22.50 4.77
CA ILE A 274 -25.99 -23.13 5.30
C ILE A 274 -24.83 -22.94 4.33
N ALA A 275 -25.04 -23.16 3.02
CA ALA A 275 -23.99 -23.00 2.01
C ALA A 275 -23.48 -21.55 1.91
N ILE A 276 -24.37 -20.55 1.93
CA ILE A 276 -24.00 -19.12 1.93
C ILE A 276 -23.22 -18.78 3.21
N SER A 277 -23.67 -19.28 4.36
CA SER A 277 -23.02 -19.06 5.66
C SER A 277 -21.63 -19.69 5.70
N PHE A 278 -21.49 -20.94 5.27
CA PHE A 278 -20.22 -21.65 5.17
C PHE A 278 -19.23 -20.93 4.23
N ARG A 279 -19.72 -20.45 3.07
CA ARG A 279 -18.92 -19.62 2.15
C ARG A 279 -18.43 -18.33 2.81
N GLY A 280 -19.27 -17.70 3.64
CA GLY A 280 -18.91 -16.52 4.40
C GLY A 280 -17.76 -16.79 5.38
N ILE A 281 -17.91 -17.84 6.18
CA ILE A 281 -16.91 -18.26 7.17
C ILE A 281 -15.58 -18.59 6.48
N THR A 282 -15.62 -19.41 5.43
CA THR A 282 -14.41 -19.77 4.68
C THR A 282 -13.74 -18.56 4.04
N SER A 283 -14.52 -17.64 3.43
CA SER A 283 -13.98 -16.38 2.88
C SER A 283 -13.35 -15.49 3.96
N PHE A 284 -13.94 -15.43 5.15
CA PHE A 284 -13.40 -14.67 6.28
C PHE A 284 -12.05 -15.26 6.75
N LEU A 285 -12.00 -16.59 6.98
CA LEU A 285 -10.78 -17.29 7.36
C LEU A 285 -9.68 -17.15 6.30
N LEU A 286 -10.03 -17.29 5.01
CA LEU A 286 -9.08 -17.10 3.91
C LEU A 286 -8.60 -15.65 3.80
N SER A 287 -9.43 -14.64 4.10
CA SER A 287 -8.99 -13.25 4.10
C SER A 287 -7.91 -12.98 5.17
N LYS A 288 -7.98 -13.68 6.30
CA LYS A 288 -6.98 -13.63 7.37
C LYS A 288 -5.77 -14.53 7.14
N SER A 289 -5.83 -15.46 6.17
CA SER A 289 -4.73 -16.39 5.88
C SER A 289 -3.41 -15.71 5.52
N LYS A 290 -3.41 -14.52 4.91
CA LYS A 290 -2.16 -13.82 4.58
C LYS A 290 -1.48 -13.27 5.84
N GLU A 291 -2.24 -12.62 6.73
CA GLU A 291 -1.75 -12.15 8.04
C GLU A 291 -1.26 -13.33 8.89
N ILE A 292 -2.04 -14.40 8.94
CA ILE A 292 -1.72 -15.63 9.68
C ILE A 292 -0.45 -16.29 9.12
N ARG A 293 -0.35 -16.50 7.80
CA ARG A 293 0.83 -17.14 7.18
C ARG A 293 2.13 -16.44 7.55
N LEU A 294 2.12 -15.10 7.63
CA LEU A 294 3.32 -14.32 7.93
C LEU A 294 3.75 -14.48 9.39
N ALA A 295 2.79 -14.42 10.32
CA ALA A 295 3.05 -14.73 11.72
C ALA A 295 3.50 -16.19 11.90
N SER A 296 2.94 -17.13 11.14
CA SER A 296 3.33 -18.55 11.19
C SER A 296 4.78 -18.77 10.80
N PHE A 297 5.30 -18.09 9.78
CA PHE A 297 6.73 -18.22 9.40
C PHE A 297 7.67 -17.75 10.51
N ASP A 298 7.35 -16.63 11.18
CA ASP A 298 8.17 -16.14 12.29
C ASP A 298 8.15 -17.11 13.47
N ILE A 299 6.97 -17.66 13.79
CA ILE A 299 6.82 -18.69 14.83
C ILE A 299 7.64 -19.92 14.46
N ILE A 300 7.58 -20.39 13.21
CA ILE A 300 8.38 -21.53 12.73
C ILE A 300 9.88 -21.25 12.90
N ILE A 301 10.38 -20.08 12.48
CA ILE A 301 11.80 -19.72 12.61
C ILE A 301 12.23 -19.70 14.08
N LEU A 302 11.41 -19.09 14.95
CA LEU A 302 11.66 -19.03 16.39
C LEU A 302 11.72 -20.43 17.01
N ASN A 303 10.81 -21.32 16.61
CA ASN A 303 10.74 -22.71 17.07
C ASN A 303 11.94 -23.53 16.59
N ILE A 304 12.30 -23.41 15.30
CA ILE A 304 13.49 -24.07 14.73
C ILE A 304 14.77 -23.56 15.40
N SER A 305 14.86 -22.25 15.66
CA SER A 305 16.04 -21.66 16.33
C SER A 305 16.19 -22.17 17.76
N LEU A 306 15.08 -22.33 18.49
CA LEU A 306 15.09 -22.94 19.82
C LEU A 306 15.51 -24.41 19.77
N LEU A 307 14.97 -25.18 18.82
CA LEU A 307 15.35 -26.58 18.61
C LEU A 307 16.84 -26.73 18.26
N LEU A 308 17.35 -25.93 17.33
CA LEU A 308 18.76 -25.94 16.94
C LEU A 308 19.67 -25.54 18.11
N ALA A 309 19.32 -24.51 18.87
CA ALA A 309 20.09 -24.11 20.05
C ALA A 309 20.11 -25.20 21.12
N PHE A 310 18.98 -25.89 21.30
CA PHE A 310 18.86 -27.05 22.20
C PHE A 310 19.77 -28.18 21.72
N ILE A 311 19.68 -28.57 20.44
CA ILE A 311 20.54 -29.58 19.83
C ILE A 311 22.00 -29.19 20.00
N ILE A 312 22.42 -27.99 19.59
CA ILE A 312 23.82 -27.53 19.70
C ILE A 312 24.32 -27.63 21.14
N ARG A 313 23.54 -27.19 22.13
CA ARG A 313 23.96 -27.26 23.54
C ARG A 313 24.17 -28.70 24.02
N PHE A 314 23.36 -29.64 23.57
CA PHE A 314 23.35 -31.01 24.07
C PHE A 314 24.06 -32.03 23.16
N SER A 315 24.38 -31.69 21.91
CA SER A 315 25.12 -32.54 20.96
C SER A 315 26.59 -32.69 21.33
N PHE A 316 27.17 -31.72 22.06
CA PHE A 316 28.54 -31.81 22.57
C PHE A 316 28.68 -32.71 23.81
N THR A 317 27.60 -33.39 24.22
CA THR A 317 27.67 -34.49 25.17
C THR A 317 27.35 -35.78 24.43
N ASN A 318 28.17 -36.83 24.59
CA ASN A 318 28.14 -38.13 23.87
C ASN A 318 26.86 -38.97 24.05
N ASP A 319 25.70 -38.34 24.23
CA ASP A 319 24.51 -38.97 24.78
C ASP A 319 23.22 -38.32 24.19
N LEU A 320 23.21 -38.10 22.87
CA LEU A 320 22.12 -37.41 22.17
C LEU A 320 20.84 -38.27 22.10
N SER A 321 20.97 -39.59 21.95
CA SER A 321 19.84 -40.52 21.82
C SER A 321 19.12 -40.80 23.14
N SER A 322 19.84 -40.92 24.25
CA SER A 322 19.22 -41.14 25.58
C SER A 322 18.58 -39.85 26.13
N LYS A 323 19.16 -38.68 25.82
CA LYS A 323 18.65 -37.37 26.30
C LYS A 323 17.39 -36.90 25.59
N LEU A 324 17.22 -37.22 24.30
CA LEU A 324 15.96 -36.98 23.57
C LEU A 324 14.79 -37.78 24.15
N ASN A 325 15.06 -38.95 24.75
CA ASN A 325 14.04 -39.83 25.34
C ASN A 325 13.72 -39.52 26.83
N SER A 326 14.49 -38.66 27.51
CA SER A 326 14.31 -38.34 28.93
C SER A 326 13.38 -37.14 29.18
N LEU A 327 12.78 -37.07 30.37
CA LEU A 327 11.81 -36.08 30.91
C LEU A 327 12.11 -34.58 30.68
N ARG A 328 13.27 -34.21 30.11
CA ARG A 328 13.60 -32.83 29.67
C ARG A 328 12.91 -32.40 28.38
N SER A 329 12.23 -33.31 27.67
CA SER A 329 11.34 -32.98 26.55
C SER A 329 10.16 -32.10 26.98
N LEU A 330 9.66 -32.27 28.22
CA LEU A 330 8.56 -31.45 28.76
C LEU A 330 8.98 -30.01 29.06
N GLU A 331 10.19 -29.80 29.61
CA GLU A 331 10.74 -28.46 29.85
C GLU A 331 10.89 -27.69 28.54
N TYR A 332 11.42 -28.34 27.50
CA TYR A 332 11.50 -27.78 26.15
C TYR A 332 10.11 -27.43 25.62
N LEU A 333 9.13 -28.33 25.73
CA LEU A 333 7.76 -28.12 25.24
C LEU A 333 7.08 -26.92 25.91
N TRP A 334 7.17 -26.79 27.24
CA TRP A 334 6.55 -25.65 27.92
C TRP A 334 7.25 -24.33 27.62
N VAL A 335 8.58 -24.31 27.53
CA VAL A 335 9.34 -23.11 27.12
C VAL A 335 9.00 -22.72 25.69
N ASN A 336 8.83 -23.70 24.81
CA ASN A 336 8.43 -23.49 23.43
C ASN A 336 7.01 -22.90 23.31
N VAL A 337 6.04 -23.45 24.06
CA VAL A 337 4.67 -22.93 24.16
C VAL A 337 4.67 -21.51 24.74
N LEU A 338 5.42 -21.28 25.82
CA LEU A 338 5.52 -19.98 26.47
C LEU A 338 6.13 -18.92 25.54
N LEU A 339 7.23 -19.27 24.85
CA LEU A 339 7.90 -18.39 23.90
C LEU A 339 6.98 -18.04 22.73
N THR A 340 6.25 -19.03 22.19
CA THR A 340 5.28 -18.82 21.11
C THR A 340 4.11 -17.95 21.58
N GLY A 341 3.57 -18.20 22.78
CA GLY A 341 2.48 -17.42 23.37
C GLY A 341 2.87 -15.95 23.59
N LEU A 342 4.05 -15.70 24.17
CA LEU A 342 4.58 -14.34 24.35
C LEU A 342 4.83 -13.64 23.02
N PHE A 343 5.34 -14.36 22.01
CA PHE A 343 5.53 -13.79 20.67
C PHE A 343 4.21 -13.34 20.04
N ILE A 344 3.15 -14.15 20.17
CA ILE A 344 1.80 -13.79 19.70
C ILE A 344 1.26 -12.57 20.47
N LEU A 345 1.38 -12.58 21.80
CA LEU A 345 0.94 -11.47 22.66
C LEU A 345 1.60 -10.15 22.28
N PHE A 346 2.93 -10.12 22.13
CA PHE A 346 3.66 -8.92 21.72
C PHE A 346 3.36 -8.53 20.27
N SER A 347 3.06 -9.48 19.39
CA SER A 347 2.62 -9.19 18.02
C SER A 347 1.28 -8.46 17.96
N ILE A 348 0.34 -8.83 18.84
CA ILE A 348 -0.93 -8.13 19.01
C ILE A 348 -0.72 -6.77 19.67
N GLY A 349 0.03 -6.73 20.79
CA GLY A 349 0.24 -5.52 21.59
C GLY A 349 0.96 -4.39 20.85
N PHE A 350 1.94 -4.70 20.00
CA PHE A 350 2.65 -3.69 19.19
C PHE A 350 1.91 -3.30 17.90
N ASN A 351 0.66 -3.75 17.71
CA ASN A 351 -0.17 -3.46 16.53
C ASN A 351 0.57 -3.68 15.19
N SER A 352 1.42 -4.72 15.14
CA SER A 352 2.33 -4.96 14.02
C SER A 352 1.65 -5.48 12.75
N SER A 353 0.32 -5.61 12.76
CA SER A 353 -0.49 -5.96 11.59
C SER A 353 -0.30 -4.97 10.42
N ARG A 354 0.13 -3.73 10.71
CA ARG A 354 0.35 -2.66 9.71
C ARG A 354 1.77 -2.60 9.13
N ARG A 355 2.77 -3.17 9.81
CA ARG A 355 4.21 -3.08 9.44
C ARG A 355 4.88 -4.45 9.38
N ILE A 356 4.29 -5.36 8.61
CA ILE A 356 4.65 -6.78 8.64
C ILE A 356 6.10 -7.04 8.18
N ASP A 357 6.63 -6.19 7.29
CA ASP A 357 7.99 -6.32 6.76
C ASP A 357 9.06 -5.50 7.53
N SER A 358 8.69 -4.81 8.61
CA SER A 358 9.65 -4.05 9.44
C SER A 358 10.55 -4.98 10.26
N ILE A 359 11.87 -4.81 10.09
CA ILE A 359 12.89 -5.54 10.87
C ILE A 359 12.87 -5.07 12.31
N ALA A 360 12.78 -3.76 12.53
CA ALA A 360 12.79 -3.19 13.88
C ALA A 360 11.63 -3.73 14.71
N ASP A 361 10.42 -3.82 14.15
CA ASP A 361 9.27 -4.39 14.84
C ASP A 361 9.45 -5.89 15.11
N SER A 362 10.01 -6.62 14.15
CA SER A 362 10.26 -8.07 14.29
C SER A 362 11.32 -8.38 15.35
N LEU A 363 12.40 -7.59 15.40
CA LEU A 363 13.43 -7.68 16.44
C LEU A 363 12.88 -7.28 17.81
N ARG A 364 12.03 -6.24 17.88
CA ARG A 364 11.37 -5.82 19.12
C ARG A 364 10.52 -6.94 19.72
N LYS A 365 9.66 -7.57 18.90
CA LYS A 365 8.85 -8.73 19.31
C LYS A 365 9.72 -9.88 19.81
N THR A 366 10.77 -10.21 19.06
CA THR A 366 11.71 -11.28 19.42
C THR A 366 12.37 -10.97 20.77
N PHE A 367 12.90 -9.77 20.95
CA PHE A 367 13.53 -9.33 22.20
C PHE A 367 12.59 -9.47 23.41
N PHE A 368 11.40 -8.88 23.34
CA PHE A 368 10.45 -8.94 24.47
C PHE A 368 9.96 -10.37 24.74
N SER A 369 9.83 -11.21 23.71
CA SER A 369 9.44 -12.62 23.90
C SER A 369 10.52 -13.41 24.63
N PHE A 370 11.77 -13.32 24.19
CA PHE A 370 12.90 -14.03 24.83
C PHE A 370 13.17 -13.49 26.23
N THR A 371 13.13 -12.18 26.44
CA THR A 371 13.26 -11.57 27.78
C THR A 371 12.10 -11.96 28.69
N GLY A 372 10.87 -12.04 28.17
CA GLY A 372 9.70 -12.50 28.92
C GLY A 372 9.84 -13.95 29.37
N VAL A 373 10.25 -14.86 28.48
CA VAL A 373 10.57 -16.24 28.85
C VAL A 373 11.69 -16.28 29.89
N ALA A 374 12.75 -15.49 29.69
CA ALA A 374 13.87 -15.48 30.61
C ALA A 374 13.45 -15.03 32.02
N ALA A 375 12.63 -13.99 32.11
CA ALA A 375 12.09 -13.48 33.37
C ALA A 375 11.16 -14.50 34.04
N ILE A 376 10.19 -15.06 33.31
CA ILE A 376 9.24 -16.04 33.88
C ILE A 376 9.99 -17.26 34.42
N THR A 377 10.92 -17.82 33.65
CA THR A 377 11.75 -18.97 34.08
C THR A 377 12.76 -18.64 35.17
N PHE A 378 13.02 -17.35 35.45
CA PHE A 378 13.84 -16.91 36.58
C PHE A 378 13.07 -16.96 37.89
N PHE A 379 11.82 -16.48 37.89
CA PHE A 379 10.95 -16.47 39.07
C PHE A 379 10.26 -17.81 39.32
N ALA A 380 9.81 -18.49 38.25
CA ALA A 380 9.22 -19.82 38.30
C ALA A 380 10.33 -20.88 38.22
N ARG A 381 10.96 -21.19 39.36
CA ARG A 381 12.09 -22.13 39.43
C ARG A 381 11.75 -23.55 38.95
N ASN A 382 10.48 -23.94 39.04
CA ASN A 382 9.94 -25.19 38.48
C ASN A 382 9.92 -25.22 36.94
N LEU A 383 10.09 -24.07 36.29
CA LEU A 383 10.19 -23.90 34.84
C LEU A 383 11.61 -23.47 34.43
N ALA A 384 12.61 -23.67 35.28
CA ALA A 384 13.98 -23.24 35.00
C ALA A 384 14.49 -23.88 33.70
N PHE A 385 15.06 -23.05 32.83
CA PHE A 385 15.56 -23.49 31.52
C PHE A 385 16.94 -22.91 31.23
N SER A 386 17.68 -23.58 30.35
CA SER A 386 19.06 -23.21 30.02
C SER A 386 19.15 -21.80 29.42
N ARG A 387 19.81 -20.89 30.14
CA ARG A 387 20.07 -19.51 29.68
C ARG A 387 20.91 -19.45 28.42
N SER A 388 21.88 -20.35 28.27
CA SER A 388 22.68 -20.46 27.06
C SER A 388 21.84 -20.87 25.85
N VAL A 389 20.87 -21.78 26.03
CA VAL A 389 19.95 -22.17 24.94
C VAL A 389 19.07 -20.99 24.53
N LEU A 390 18.49 -20.26 25.49
CA LEU A 390 17.69 -19.07 25.20
C LEU A 390 18.51 -17.97 24.50
N GLY A 391 19.74 -17.74 24.95
CA GLY A 391 20.64 -16.75 24.35
C GLY A 391 21.03 -17.09 22.91
N ILE A 392 21.45 -18.33 22.67
CA ILE A 392 21.79 -18.80 21.30
C ILE A 392 20.56 -18.76 20.40
N SER A 393 19.40 -19.22 20.91
CA SER A 393 18.14 -19.19 20.17
C SER A 393 17.69 -17.77 19.83
N PHE A 394 17.85 -16.81 20.74
CA PHE A 394 17.56 -15.40 20.49
C PHE A 394 18.40 -14.85 19.33
N VAL A 395 19.71 -15.09 19.35
CA VAL A 395 20.63 -14.62 18.29
C VAL A 395 20.28 -15.27 16.95
N LEU A 396 20.09 -16.59 16.91
CA LEU A 396 19.70 -17.31 15.69
C LEU A 396 18.36 -16.79 15.13
N THR A 397 17.36 -16.62 16.00
CA THR A 397 16.03 -16.09 15.61
C THR A 397 16.16 -14.69 15.03
N ALA A 398 16.90 -13.79 15.71
CA ALA A 398 17.10 -12.42 15.26
C ALA A 398 17.77 -12.37 13.88
N VAL A 399 18.80 -13.20 13.65
CA VAL A 399 19.50 -13.27 12.37
C VAL A 399 18.58 -13.82 11.28
N LEU A 400 17.93 -14.97 11.49
CA LEU A 400 17.09 -15.62 10.48
C LEU A 400 15.88 -14.77 10.09
N ILE A 401 15.21 -14.13 11.06
CA ILE A 401 14.11 -13.20 10.80
C ILE A 401 14.63 -12.00 10.00
N THR A 402 15.77 -11.43 10.37
CA THR A 402 16.37 -10.30 9.65
C THR A 402 16.68 -10.68 8.19
N VAL A 403 17.29 -11.84 7.96
CA VAL A 403 17.57 -12.36 6.61
C VAL A 403 16.29 -12.57 5.81
N LEU A 404 15.26 -13.18 6.41
CA LEU A 404 13.97 -13.39 5.76
C LEU A 404 13.31 -12.05 5.39
N ARG A 405 13.38 -11.05 6.27
CA ARG A 405 12.83 -9.72 6.00
C ARG A 405 13.59 -8.99 4.91
N ILE A 406 14.93 -9.03 4.89
CA ILE A 406 15.75 -8.48 3.80
C ILE A 406 15.38 -9.16 2.47
N TYR A 407 15.33 -10.50 2.46
CA TYR A 407 14.97 -11.28 1.26
C TYR A 407 13.59 -10.88 0.72
N ARG A 408 12.60 -10.71 1.59
CA ARG A 408 11.24 -10.31 1.22
C ARG A 408 11.16 -8.87 0.77
N ALA A 409 11.80 -7.94 1.49
CA ALA A 409 11.84 -6.54 1.11
C ALA A 409 12.43 -6.36 -0.29
N ASN A 410 13.40 -7.20 -0.67
CA ASN A 410 14.01 -7.20 -2.00
C ASN A 410 13.17 -7.92 -3.08
N ARG A 411 12.26 -8.84 -2.70
CA ARG A 411 11.36 -9.54 -3.64
C ARG A 411 9.99 -8.88 -3.80
N ALA A 412 9.54 -8.11 -2.82
CA ALA A 412 8.20 -7.57 -2.78
C ALA A 412 8.06 -6.35 -3.71
N LYS A 413 7.88 -6.62 -5.01
CA LYS A 413 7.64 -5.59 -6.04
C LYS A 413 6.28 -4.87 -5.89
N GLN A 414 5.35 -5.37 -5.08
CA GLN A 414 4.00 -4.82 -4.90
C GLN A 414 3.67 -4.57 -3.42
N VAL A 415 4.31 -3.59 -2.78
CA VAL A 415 3.93 -3.19 -1.41
C VAL A 415 3.34 -1.80 -1.41
N LYS A 416 2.15 -1.71 -0.82
CA LYS A 416 1.27 -0.54 -0.69
C LYS A 416 1.87 0.61 0.14
N SER A 417 2.89 0.33 0.94
CA SER A 417 3.55 1.30 1.80
C SER A 417 5.01 1.45 1.38
N THR A 418 5.48 2.70 1.34
CA THR A 418 6.85 3.06 0.96
C THR A 418 7.79 3.20 2.15
N SER A 419 7.28 3.28 3.37
CA SER A 419 8.09 3.36 4.57
C SER A 419 8.71 2.00 4.93
N GLY A 420 10.03 1.94 5.09
CA GLY A 420 10.74 0.77 5.62
C GLY A 420 11.29 -0.21 4.56
N LYS A 421 11.42 0.23 3.30
CA LYS A 421 12.14 -0.53 2.26
C LYS A 421 13.64 -0.24 2.32
N PHE A 422 14.45 -1.26 1.99
CA PHE A 422 15.90 -1.13 1.88
C PHE A 422 16.35 -0.42 0.61
N LYS A 423 15.75 -0.80 -0.52
CA LYS A 423 15.94 -0.13 -1.80
C LYS A 423 14.94 1.02 -1.90
N LYS A 424 15.42 2.20 -2.29
CA LYS A 424 14.55 3.34 -2.58
C LYS A 424 13.60 2.97 -3.71
N THR A 425 12.35 3.40 -3.58
CA THR A 425 11.35 3.20 -4.63
C THR A 425 11.63 4.18 -5.75
N ARG A 426 11.94 3.68 -6.95
CA ARG A 426 12.28 4.51 -8.12
C ARG A 426 11.02 5.06 -8.74
N LEU A 427 10.89 6.39 -8.74
CA LEU A 427 9.70 7.12 -9.15
C LEU A 427 9.99 7.91 -10.43
N ALA A 428 9.11 7.78 -11.42
CA ALA A 428 9.04 8.71 -12.55
C ALA A 428 7.71 9.47 -12.51
N ILE A 429 7.74 10.74 -12.91
CA ILE A 429 6.58 11.64 -12.92
C ILE A 429 6.20 11.95 -14.37
N VAL A 430 4.94 11.77 -14.74
CA VAL A 430 4.43 12.08 -16.09
C VAL A 430 3.69 13.41 -16.05
N GLY A 431 4.20 14.39 -16.80
CA GLY A 431 3.66 15.75 -16.87
C GLY A 431 4.69 16.75 -17.41
N SER A 432 4.31 18.02 -17.47
CA SER A 432 5.21 19.10 -17.92
C SER A 432 6.35 19.36 -16.93
N SER A 433 7.44 19.94 -17.41
CA SER A 433 8.63 20.20 -16.59
C SER A 433 8.32 21.01 -15.32
N ASN A 434 7.49 22.05 -15.44
CA ASN A 434 7.14 22.91 -14.30
C ASN A 434 6.29 22.18 -13.25
N ALA A 435 5.28 21.44 -13.69
CA ALA A 435 4.41 20.69 -12.80
C ALA A 435 5.16 19.54 -12.10
N ALA A 436 6.02 18.84 -12.82
CA ALA A 436 6.88 17.80 -12.26
C ALA A 436 7.84 18.37 -11.21
N ASN A 437 8.52 19.49 -11.50
CA ASN A 437 9.42 20.13 -10.53
C ASN A 437 8.70 20.58 -9.25
N ASN A 438 7.48 21.11 -9.37
CA ASN A 438 6.67 21.46 -8.21
C ASN A 438 6.36 20.23 -7.35
N LEU A 439 5.89 19.14 -7.96
CA LEU A 439 5.64 17.89 -7.25
C LEU A 439 6.90 17.30 -6.61
N ILE A 440 8.04 17.35 -7.31
CA ILE A 440 9.34 16.88 -6.78
C ILE A 440 9.71 17.68 -5.53
N SER A 441 9.56 19.01 -5.58
CA SER A 441 9.84 19.87 -4.43
C SER A 441 8.97 19.46 -3.23
N LYS A 442 7.67 19.23 -3.44
CA LYS A 442 6.74 18.80 -2.40
C LYS A 442 7.06 17.39 -1.86
N ILE A 443 7.39 16.43 -2.74
CA ILE A 443 7.81 15.07 -2.34
C ILE A 443 9.10 15.12 -1.53
N ASN A 444 10.05 15.98 -1.88
CA ASN A 444 11.31 16.13 -1.13
C ASN A 444 11.09 16.70 0.27
N THR A 445 10.00 17.46 0.51
CA THR A 445 9.65 17.92 1.86
C THR A 445 9.25 16.79 2.82
N ARG A 446 8.83 15.63 2.30
CA ARG A 446 8.33 14.49 3.08
C ARG A 446 9.47 13.55 3.47
N ALA A 447 10.07 13.80 4.63
CA ALA A 447 11.19 13.02 5.14
C ALA A 447 10.81 11.56 5.51
N ASP A 448 9.52 11.25 5.66
CA ASP A 448 8.98 9.92 5.94
C ASP A 448 8.88 9.00 4.71
N TRP A 449 9.00 9.54 3.49
CA TRP A 449 8.85 8.77 2.26
C TRP A 449 10.20 8.27 1.72
N ASP A 450 10.35 6.99 1.38
CA ASP A 450 11.60 6.43 0.83
C ASP A 450 11.58 6.37 -0.73
N TYR A 451 11.50 7.54 -1.41
CA TYR A 451 11.52 7.64 -2.88
C TYR A 451 12.88 8.09 -3.45
N GLU A 452 13.18 7.64 -4.67
CA GLU A 452 14.20 8.21 -5.55
C GLU A 452 13.49 8.69 -6.81
N VAL A 453 13.37 10.01 -7.00
CA VAL A 453 12.82 10.54 -8.24
C VAL A 453 13.90 10.41 -9.32
N VAL A 454 13.63 9.58 -10.32
CA VAL A 454 14.55 9.32 -11.42
C VAL A 454 14.49 10.43 -12.47
N GLY A 455 13.33 11.04 -12.64
CA GLY A 455 13.09 12.14 -13.56
C GLY A 455 11.63 12.26 -13.94
N PHE A 456 11.35 13.08 -14.95
CA PHE A 456 10.00 13.27 -15.48
C PHE A 456 9.91 12.87 -16.96
N VAL A 457 8.72 12.46 -17.37
CA VAL A 457 8.36 12.08 -18.74
C VAL A 457 7.38 13.11 -19.27
N SER A 458 7.73 13.76 -20.37
CA SER A 458 6.90 14.81 -20.96
C SER A 458 5.62 14.24 -21.56
N SER A 459 4.50 14.91 -21.31
CA SER A 459 3.22 14.62 -21.95
C SER A 459 3.04 15.35 -23.30
N LYS A 460 3.88 16.34 -23.63
CA LYS A 460 3.78 17.14 -24.87
C LYS A 460 5.05 17.02 -25.73
N PRO A 461 4.93 16.81 -27.05
CA PRO A 461 6.07 16.55 -27.96
C PRO A 461 7.00 17.75 -28.26
N ASN A 462 7.10 18.75 -27.39
CA ASN A 462 7.99 19.92 -27.55
C ASN A 462 8.40 20.59 -26.22
N ASP A 463 8.21 19.93 -25.06
CA ASP A 463 8.86 20.39 -23.84
C ASP A 463 10.37 20.13 -24.00
N GLU A 464 11.13 21.19 -24.30
CA GLU A 464 12.57 21.07 -24.56
C GLU A 464 13.25 20.26 -23.44
N PRO A 465 14.05 19.23 -23.79
CA PRO A 465 14.90 18.51 -22.85
C PRO A 465 16.10 19.41 -22.49
N GLY A 466 15.83 20.54 -21.83
CA GLY A 466 16.81 21.56 -21.46
C GLY A 466 17.09 21.66 -19.95
N LYS A 467 16.37 20.89 -19.11
CA LYS A 467 16.67 20.75 -17.68
C LYS A 467 16.98 19.28 -17.37
N SER A 468 18.03 19.06 -16.59
CA SER A 468 18.81 17.82 -16.37
C SER A 468 18.06 16.52 -16.04
N ASP A 469 16.73 16.54 -15.91
CA ASP A 469 15.93 15.45 -15.31
C ASP A 469 14.81 14.93 -16.25
N ALA A 470 14.80 15.32 -17.52
CA ALA A 470 13.86 14.82 -18.53
C ALA A 470 14.28 13.43 -19.04
N LEU A 471 13.41 12.42 -18.89
CA LEU A 471 13.68 11.03 -19.31
C LEU A 471 13.26 10.74 -20.76
N GLY A 472 12.40 11.57 -21.34
CA GLY A 472 11.86 11.42 -22.69
C GLY A 472 10.36 11.72 -22.76
N GLU A 473 9.71 11.21 -23.80
CA GLU A 473 8.29 11.43 -24.08
C GLU A 473 7.40 10.27 -23.62
N ILE A 474 6.11 10.54 -23.45
CA ILE A 474 5.10 9.54 -23.08
C ILE A 474 5.00 8.38 -24.09
N SER A 475 5.33 8.61 -25.36
CA SER A 475 5.39 7.57 -26.40
C SER A 475 6.46 6.51 -26.11
N GLN A 476 7.55 6.90 -25.44
CA GLN A 476 8.69 6.06 -25.07
C GLN A 476 8.58 5.52 -23.64
N LEU A 477 7.47 5.76 -22.95
CA LEU A 477 7.29 5.49 -21.52
C LEU A 477 7.63 4.03 -21.14
N LYS A 478 7.30 3.08 -22.00
CA LYS A 478 7.62 1.65 -21.78
C LYS A 478 9.13 1.38 -21.77
N ASP A 479 9.88 2.00 -22.68
CA ASP A 479 11.33 1.84 -22.75
C ASP A 479 12.00 2.58 -21.59
N ILE A 480 11.51 3.76 -21.23
CA ILE A 480 11.95 4.52 -20.06
C ILE A 480 11.79 3.68 -18.79
N VAL A 481 10.61 3.09 -18.59
CA VAL A 481 10.32 2.23 -17.43
C VAL A 481 11.34 1.09 -17.31
N ARG A 482 11.65 0.43 -18.43
CA ARG A 482 12.57 -0.72 -18.47
C ARG A 482 14.02 -0.30 -18.27
N ASN A 483 14.47 0.71 -19.00
CA ASN A 483 15.86 1.19 -18.97
C ASN A 483 16.22 1.80 -17.61
N HIS A 484 15.30 2.53 -17.00
CA HIS A 484 15.52 3.18 -15.71
C HIS A 484 15.07 2.36 -14.50
N SER A 485 14.54 1.14 -14.72
CA SER A 485 14.01 0.26 -13.66
C SER A 485 13.03 0.97 -12.73
N ILE A 486 12.03 1.63 -13.31
CA ILE A 486 11.02 2.41 -12.56
C ILE A 486 10.09 1.45 -11.80
N ASP A 487 9.80 1.77 -10.55
CA ASP A 487 8.86 1.02 -9.70
C ASP A 487 7.47 1.70 -9.66
N HIS A 488 7.47 3.04 -9.56
CA HIS A 488 6.27 3.86 -9.39
C HIS A 488 6.18 4.91 -10.50
N LEU A 489 4.97 5.14 -11.00
CA LEU A 489 4.69 6.14 -12.02
C LEU A 489 3.56 7.06 -11.55
N TYR A 490 3.84 8.35 -11.43
CA TYR A 490 2.88 9.35 -10.97
C TYR A 490 2.39 10.19 -12.14
N PHE A 491 1.08 10.18 -12.39
CA PHE A 491 0.46 10.99 -13.44
C PHE A 491 -0.09 12.28 -12.85
N ILE A 492 0.33 13.43 -13.38
CA ILE A 492 -0.22 14.73 -13.00
C ILE A 492 -1.49 14.99 -13.82
N GLN A 493 -2.62 15.04 -13.13
CA GLN A 493 -3.97 15.09 -13.73
C GLN A 493 -4.24 16.32 -14.62
N SER A 494 -3.58 17.45 -14.37
CA SER A 494 -3.71 18.67 -15.20
C SER A 494 -2.98 18.56 -16.54
N GLU A 495 -1.94 17.72 -16.61
CA GLU A 495 -0.98 17.72 -17.72
C GLU A 495 -1.22 16.60 -18.75
N ILE A 496 -2.09 15.65 -18.42
CA ILE A 496 -2.39 14.46 -19.24
C ILE A 496 -3.89 14.24 -19.32
N SER A 497 -4.39 13.83 -20.49
CA SER A 497 -5.77 13.38 -20.62
C SER A 497 -5.95 12.02 -19.94
N TYR A 498 -7.13 11.81 -19.37
CA TYR A 498 -7.51 10.55 -18.74
C TYR A 498 -7.48 9.40 -19.73
N LYS A 499 -7.88 9.63 -20.99
CA LYS A 499 -7.78 8.66 -22.08
C LYS A 499 -6.35 8.18 -22.29
N VAL A 500 -5.41 9.11 -22.51
CA VAL A 500 -4.00 8.75 -22.74
C VAL A 500 -3.42 8.06 -21.51
N MET A 501 -3.75 8.54 -20.30
CA MET A 501 -3.32 7.89 -19.06
C MET A 501 -3.83 6.44 -18.96
N LEU A 502 -5.11 6.18 -19.24
CA LEU A 502 -5.70 4.84 -19.21
C LEU A 502 -5.10 3.92 -20.28
N GLU A 503 -4.83 4.44 -21.47
CA GLU A 503 -4.13 3.73 -22.55
C GLU A 503 -2.71 3.33 -22.10
N GLN A 504 -1.94 4.25 -21.51
CA GLN A 504 -0.59 3.96 -21.00
C GLN A 504 -0.61 2.95 -19.85
N ILE A 505 -1.53 3.09 -18.90
CA ILE A 505 -1.72 2.14 -17.80
C ILE A 505 -2.03 0.74 -18.36
N SER A 506 -2.89 0.65 -19.38
CA SER A 506 -3.22 -0.61 -20.06
C SER A 506 -2.02 -1.21 -20.80
N HIS A 507 -1.24 -0.39 -21.53
CA HIS A 507 -0.03 -0.84 -22.23
C HIS A 507 1.07 -1.34 -21.28
N LEU A 508 1.15 -0.75 -20.08
CA LEU A 508 2.11 -1.08 -19.04
C LEU A 508 1.61 -2.16 -18.06
N LYS A 509 0.42 -2.75 -18.26
CA LYS A 509 -0.18 -3.74 -17.33
C LYS A 509 0.68 -4.98 -17.04
N LYS A 510 1.63 -5.31 -17.93
CA LYS A 510 2.58 -6.43 -17.76
C LYS A 510 3.85 -6.02 -17.02
N GLU A 511 4.13 -4.73 -16.96
CA GLU A 511 5.21 -4.17 -16.16
C GLU A 511 4.72 -4.11 -14.71
N ASN A 512 5.52 -4.58 -13.75
CA ASN A 512 5.14 -4.62 -12.33
C ASN A 512 5.24 -3.22 -11.70
N LEU A 513 4.42 -2.28 -12.16
CA LEU A 513 4.42 -0.89 -11.75
C LEU A 513 3.30 -0.58 -10.75
N VAL A 514 3.53 0.45 -9.93
CA VAL A 514 2.48 1.11 -9.15
C VAL A 514 2.16 2.45 -9.77
N PHE A 515 0.94 2.60 -10.28
CA PHE A 515 0.44 3.87 -10.79
C PHE A 515 -0.22 4.66 -9.66
N LYS A 516 0.07 5.95 -9.59
CA LYS A 516 -0.68 6.89 -8.75
C LYS A 516 -1.06 8.14 -9.54
N ILE A 517 -2.15 8.77 -9.13
CA ILE A 517 -2.65 10.00 -9.76
C ILE A 517 -2.49 11.14 -8.78
N VAL A 518 -1.93 12.24 -9.27
CA VAL A 518 -1.73 13.47 -8.53
C VAL A 518 -2.70 14.52 -9.08
N PRO A 519 -3.70 14.95 -8.29
CA PRO A 519 -4.65 15.99 -8.67
C PRO A 519 -4.01 17.37 -8.80
N GLU A 520 -4.74 18.30 -9.43
CA GLU A 520 -4.34 19.70 -9.65
C GLU A 520 -3.86 20.44 -8.41
N SER A 521 -4.51 20.22 -7.26
CA SER A 521 -4.10 20.87 -6.01
C SER A 521 -2.69 20.45 -5.56
N MET A 522 -2.22 19.28 -6.02
CA MET A 522 -1.00 18.61 -5.56
C MET A 522 -0.89 18.51 -4.03
N ASN A 523 -2.04 18.45 -3.33
CA ASN A 523 -2.09 18.36 -1.87
C ASN A 523 -2.16 16.91 -1.40
N TYR A 524 -2.50 15.97 -2.29
CA TYR A 524 -2.61 14.55 -2.01
C TYR A 524 -2.31 13.70 -3.25
N ILE A 525 -2.10 12.40 -3.05
CA ILE A 525 -1.88 11.41 -4.10
C ILE A 525 -2.89 10.27 -3.93
N LEU A 526 -3.57 9.91 -5.01
CA LEU A 526 -4.56 8.83 -5.04
C LEU A 526 -3.95 7.50 -5.49
N GLY A 527 -4.20 6.45 -4.70
CA GLY A 527 -3.82 5.07 -4.99
C GLY A 527 -4.95 4.06 -4.75
N LYS A 528 -4.65 2.76 -4.95
CA LYS A 528 -5.61 1.63 -4.88
C LYS A 528 -6.27 1.40 -3.51
N SER A 529 -5.72 1.92 -2.42
CA SER A 529 -6.32 1.72 -1.09
C SER A 529 -5.96 2.75 -0.03
N GLU A 530 -5.22 3.79 -0.41
CA GLU A 530 -4.71 4.81 0.50
C GLU A 530 -4.62 6.13 -0.28
N VAL A 531 -5.04 7.21 0.39
CA VAL A 531 -4.83 8.58 -0.04
C VAL A 531 -3.64 9.12 0.76
N GLU A 532 -2.58 9.53 0.07
CA GLU A 532 -1.38 10.05 0.69
C GLU A 532 -1.37 11.58 0.60
N TYR A 533 -1.58 12.27 1.73
CA TYR A 533 -1.53 13.72 1.77
C TYR A 533 -0.09 14.23 1.75
N ILE A 534 0.21 15.11 0.81
CA ILE A 534 1.53 15.74 0.65
C ILE A 534 1.67 16.92 1.63
N ASP A 535 0.65 17.79 1.67
CA ASP A 535 0.67 19.05 2.43
C ASP A 535 -0.05 18.96 3.79
N SER A 536 -0.20 17.76 4.34
CA SER A 536 -0.72 17.61 5.71
C SER A 536 0.30 18.20 6.68
N VAL A 537 0.15 19.49 7.00
CA VAL A 537 0.92 20.17 8.05
C VAL A 537 0.60 19.43 9.34
N PRO A 538 1.53 18.61 9.87
CA PRO A 538 1.27 18.05 11.17
C PRO A 538 1.51 19.22 12.13
N VAL A 539 0.47 19.67 12.82
CA VAL A 539 0.63 20.54 13.99
C VAL A 539 1.27 19.67 15.07
N VAL A 540 2.58 19.44 14.92
CA VAL A 540 3.37 18.63 15.84
C VAL A 540 3.79 19.55 16.98
N LEU A 541 3.28 19.26 18.17
CA LEU A 541 3.88 19.74 19.41
C LEU A 541 5.38 19.49 19.36
N PHE A 542 6.17 20.56 19.51
CA PHE A 542 7.63 20.58 19.32
C PHE A 542 8.38 19.85 20.45
N ASN A 543 8.07 18.57 20.68
CA ASN A 543 8.82 17.70 21.58
C ASN A 543 9.86 16.92 20.78
N LEU A 544 11.13 17.28 20.95
CA LEU A 544 12.25 16.53 20.39
C LEU A 544 12.51 15.33 21.29
N THR A 545 11.88 14.18 20.99
CA THR A 545 12.03 12.91 21.74
C THR A 545 13.50 12.54 21.97
N TYR A 546 14.40 12.84 21.02
CA TYR A 546 15.85 12.66 21.18
C TYR A 546 16.44 13.39 22.40
N GLN A 547 15.89 14.56 22.76
CA GLN A 547 16.46 15.39 23.82
C GLN A 547 16.20 14.86 25.23
N GLU A 548 15.26 13.93 25.39
CA GLU A 548 14.95 13.27 26.66
C GLU A 548 16.18 12.55 27.22
N GLY A 549 16.42 12.66 28.54
CA GLY A 549 17.63 12.14 29.19
C GLY A 549 17.81 10.63 29.02
N LEU A 550 16.72 9.85 29.13
CA LEU A 550 16.72 8.41 28.91
C LEU A 550 17.15 8.07 27.47
N ASN A 551 16.64 8.80 26.49
CA ASN A 551 16.94 8.56 25.08
C ASN A 551 18.40 8.87 24.74
N LYS A 552 18.99 9.92 25.32
CA LYS A 552 20.44 10.20 25.19
C LYS A 552 21.30 9.10 25.81
N LEU A 553 20.90 8.59 26.97
CA LEU A 553 21.59 7.47 27.63
C LEU A 553 21.51 6.21 26.77
N LEU A 554 20.29 5.84 26.36
CA LEU A 554 20.03 4.67 25.51
C LEU A 554 20.79 4.77 24.18
N LYS A 555 20.78 5.94 23.54
CA LYS A 555 21.56 6.25 22.35
C LYS A 555 23.04 5.97 22.57
N ARG A 556 23.59 6.45 23.70
CA ARG A 556 25.00 6.29 24.03
C ARG A 556 25.36 4.82 24.26
N CYS A 557 24.53 4.09 24.99
CA CYS A 557 24.71 2.65 25.19
C CYS A 557 24.69 1.91 23.84
N PHE A 558 23.74 2.25 22.96
CA PHE A 558 23.65 1.68 21.62
C PHE A 558 24.91 1.95 20.79
N ASP A 559 25.37 3.21 20.73
CA ASP A 559 26.58 3.59 19.99
C ASP A 559 27.82 2.83 20.49
N ILE A 560 27.96 2.65 21.80
CA ILE A 560 29.08 1.89 22.39
C ILE A 560 28.99 0.41 22.02
N MET A 561 27.82 -0.21 22.26
CA MET A 561 27.62 -1.64 22.05
C MET A 561 27.86 -2.04 20.58
N ILE A 562 27.32 -1.27 19.64
CA ILE A 562 27.42 -1.59 18.21
C ILE A 562 28.81 -1.24 17.66
N SER A 563 29.50 -0.22 18.19
CA SER A 563 30.82 0.18 17.69
C SER A 563 31.97 -0.67 18.23
N LEU A 564 31.78 -1.41 19.32
CA LEU A 564 32.84 -2.16 19.99
C LEU A 564 33.47 -3.23 19.08
N PHE A 565 32.64 -4.08 18.47
CA PHE A 565 33.12 -5.13 17.58
C PHE A 565 33.79 -4.59 16.31
N PRO A 566 33.20 -3.64 15.55
CA PRO A 566 33.86 -3.01 14.41
C PRO A 566 35.18 -2.35 14.77
N THR A 567 35.29 -1.71 15.94
CA THR A 567 36.55 -1.09 16.38
C THR A 567 37.65 -2.14 16.50
N ILE A 568 37.38 -3.25 17.18
CA ILE A 568 38.35 -4.35 17.36
C ILE A 568 38.69 -4.97 16.00
N PHE A 569 37.69 -5.24 15.17
CA PHE A 569 37.86 -5.84 13.85
C PHE A 569 38.74 -4.99 12.93
N PHE A 570 38.44 -3.69 12.80
CA PHE A 570 39.21 -2.79 11.95
C PHE A 570 40.59 -2.46 12.55
N PHE A 571 40.75 -2.50 13.87
CA PHE A 571 42.06 -2.40 14.51
C PHE A 571 42.97 -3.53 14.04
N VAL A 572 42.54 -4.79 14.22
CA VAL A 572 43.33 -5.99 13.85
C VAL A 572 43.72 -5.98 12.38
N ILE A 573 42.78 -5.66 11.48
CA ILE A 573 43.04 -5.62 10.03
C ILE A 573 43.99 -4.47 9.65
N SER A 574 44.04 -3.40 10.45
CA SER A 574 44.88 -2.23 10.15
C SER A 574 46.31 -2.35 10.68
N ILE A 575 46.62 -3.31 11.57
CA ILE A 575 47.96 -3.51 12.16
C ILE A 575 49.07 -3.62 11.08
N PRO A 576 48.95 -4.46 10.04
CA PRO A 576 50.04 -4.61 9.05
C PRO A 576 50.31 -3.32 8.27
N LYS A 577 49.26 -2.53 8.00
CA LYS A 577 49.36 -1.26 7.27
C LYS A 577 49.94 -0.14 8.11
N LEU A 578 49.66 -0.14 9.42
CA LEU A 578 50.24 0.82 10.35
C LEU A 578 51.77 0.69 10.43
N MET A 579 52.29 -0.53 10.21
CA MET A 579 53.73 -0.82 10.26
C MET A 579 54.48 -0.57 8.95
N SER A 580 53.78 -0.45 7.80
CA SER A 580 54.43 -0.45 6.48
C SER A 580 54.30 0.84 5.66
N SER A 581 53.65 1.90 6.16
CA SER A 581 53.31 3.07 5.32
C SER A 581 53.34 4.42 6.03
N SER A 582 53.77 5.45 5.28
CA SER A 582 53.78 6.86 5.70
C SER A 582 52.39 7.49 5.54
N PHE A 583 51.44 7.11 6.40
CA PHE A 583 50.15 7.82 6.48
C PHE A 583 50.29 9.08 7.32
N GLU A 584 49.80 10.21 6.81
CA GLU A 584 49.73 11.46 7.57
C GLU A 584 48.35 11.55 8.24
N LYS A 585 48.32 11.84 9.55
CA LYS A 585 47.08 12.06 10.29
C LYS A 585 46.69 13.54 10.21
N ARG A 586 45.55 13.84 9.61
CA ARG A 586 44.97 15.18 9.54
C ARG A 586 43.74 15.29 10.43
N THR A 587 43.46 16.49 10.93
CA THR A 587 42.26 16.78 11.70
C THR A 587 41.57 18.02 11.12
N LYS A 588 40.30 17.89 10.76
CA LYS A 588 39.45 18.99 10.24
C LYS A 588 38.07 18.86 10.86
N ASP A 589 37.49 19.97 11.32
CA ASP A 589 36.16 20.05 11.96
C ASP A 589 35.92 18.98 13.04
N SER A 590 36.90 18.81 13.95
CA SER A 590 36.89 17.80 15.04
C SER A 590 36.92 16.33 14.60
N LEU A 591 37.13 16.06 13.30
CA LEU A 591 37.29 14.72 12.74
C LEU A 591 38.77 14.44 12.42
N SER A 592 39.33 13.39 13.02
CA SER A 592 40.67 12.92 12.66
C SER A 592 40.61 11.81 11.61
N TYR A 593 41.45 11.89 10.58
CA TYR A 593 41.57 10.90 9.50
C TYR A 593 43.00 10.83 8.94
N TYR A 594 43.33 9.74 8.25
CA TYR A 594 44.60 9.49 7.57
C TYR A 594 44.49 9.71 6.06
N THR A 595 45.50 10.35 5.47
CA THR A 595 45.63 10.57 4.02
C THR A 595 46.79 9.74 3.42
N PRO A 596 46.67 9.25 2.16
CA PRO A 596 45.50 9.38 1.29
C PRO A 596 44.35 8.42 1.67
N VAL A 597 43.11 8.91 1.72
CA VAL A 597 41.94 8.19 2.29
C VAL A 597 41.70 6.87 1.56
N ASN A 598 41.92 6.85 0.25
CA ASN A 598 41.78 5.66 -0.60
C ASN A 598 42.73 4.51 -0.24
N LYS A 599 43.93 4.81 0.30
CA LYS A 599 44.90 3.77 0.72
C LYS A 599 44.70 3.38 2.19
N ALA A 600 44.23 4.30 3.02
CA ALA A 600 44.01 4.15 4.46
C ALA A 600 42.58 3.73 4.86
N LYS A 601 41.79 3.12 3.97
CA LYS A 601 40.34 2.84 4.19
C LYS A 601 40.02 2.17 5.53
N ASN A 602 40.69 1.07 5.87
CA ASN A 602 40.42 0.33 7.11
C ASN A 602 40.89 1.09 8.35
N LEU A 603 42.00 1.82 8.24
CA LEU A 603 42.54 2.64 9.32
C LEU A 603 41.62 3.82 9.64
N ASN A 604 41.04 4.43 8.60
CA ASN A 604 40.02 5.47 8.74
C ASN A 604 38.69 4.93 9.30
N ARG A 605 38.28 3.71 8.92
CA ARG A 605 37.13 3.04 9.54
C ARG A 605 37.37 2.79 11.04
N PHE A 606 38.54 2.30 11.41
CA PHE A 606 38.94 2.15 12.82
C PHE A 606 38.85 3.48 13.57
N LEU A 607 39.45 4.56 13.03
CA LEU A 607 39.39 5.89 13.65
C LEU A 607 37.97 6.42 13.82
N LEU A 608 37.07 6.17 12.86
CA LEU A 608 35.66 6.56 12.96
C LEU A 608 34.96 5.87 14.13
N PHE A 609 35.06 4.54 14.23
CA PHE A 609 34.45 3.80 15.32
C PHE A 609 35.09 4.11 16.68
N GLN A 610 36.41 4.36 16.73
CA GLN A 610 37.10 4.83 17.93
C GLN A 610 36.56 6.20 18.39
N GLN A 611 36.30 7.12 17.46
CA GLN A 611 35.70 8.43 17.78
C GLN A 611 34.25 8.30 18.27
N VAL A 612 33.50 7.29 17.80
CA VAL A 612 32.20 6.94 18.37
C VAL A 612 32.35 6.41 19.79
N LEU A 613 33.28 5.49 20.06
CA LEU A 613 33.55 5.00 21.42
C LEU A 613 34.01 6.12 22.37
N ALA A 614 34.80 7.09 21.89
CA ALA A 614 35.20 8.28 22.65
C ALA A 614 34.05 9.29 22.88
N GLY A 615 32.91 9.10 22.21
CA GLY A 615 31.74 9.97 22.33
C GLY A 615 31.85 11.29 21.56
N LYS A 616 32.87 11.44 20.71
CA LYS A 616 33.02 12.57 19.78
C LYS A 616 32.07 12.46 18.60
N LEU A 617 31.81 11.24 18.14
CA LEU A 617 30.83 10.91 17.11
C LEU A 617 29.72 10.02 17.68
N SER A 618 28.65 9.90 16.90
CA SER A 618 27.57 8.93 17.03
C SER A 618 27.59 7.96 15.84
N LEU A 619 26.97 6.79 15.93
CA LEU A 619 26.76 5.94 14.74
C LEU A 619 25.78 6.60 13.77
N ILE A 620 24.66 7.09 14.31
CA ILE A 620 23.58 7.77 13.58
C ILE A 620 23.46 9.19 14.13
N GLY A 621 23.60 10.19 13.26
CA GLY A 621 23.73 11.58 13.68
C GLY A 621 23.73 12.55 12.51
N SER A 622 24.01 13.82 12.79
CA SER A 622 24.11 14.88 11.76
C SER A 622 25.28 14.62 10.80
N PRO A 623 25.26 15.18 9.58
CA PRO A 623 26.36 15.04 8.64
C PRO A 623 27.71 15.49 9.20
N ILE A 624 28.78 14.76 8.86
CA ILE A 624 30.15 15.07 9.29
C ILE A 624 30.72 16.30 8.54
N ALA A 625 30.28 16.50 7.30
CA ALA A 625 30.79 17.51 6.38
C ALA A 625 29.64 18.11 5.54
N SER A 626 28.66 18.75 6.18
CA SER A 626 27.66 19.56 5.48
C SER A 626 28.16 20.99 5.31
N ASP A 627 27.80 21.63 4.19
CA ASP A 627 27.97 23.08 3.98
C ASP A 627 27.06 23.93 4.89
N PHE A 628 26.24 23.27 5.71
CA PHE A 628 25.30 23.86 6.65
C PHE A 628 25.58 23.32 8.04
N ASP A 629 25.76 24.20 9.03
CA ASP A 629 25.91 23.78 10.42
C ASP A 629 24.60 23.15 10.94
N PRO A 630 24.67 22.07 11.75
CA PRO A 630 23.49 21.45 12.31
C PRO A 630 22.77 22.46 13.24
N ILE A 631 21.57 22.87 12.84
CA ILE A 631 20.74 23.87 13.54
C ILE A 631 20.36 23.36 14.93
N TYR A 632 20.09 22.05 15.03
CA TYR A 632 19.78 21.37 16.28
C TYR A 632 21.05 20.69 16.80
N LYS A 633 21.50 21.02 18.01
CA LYS A 633 22.74 20.51 18.60
C LYS A 633 22.64 19.01 18.96
N TYR A 634 22.80 18.11 17.99
CA TYR A 634 23.00 16.67 18.19
C TYR A 634 24.28 16.17 17.51
N LYS A 635 24.83 15.06 18.00
CA LYS A 635 26.18 14.60 17.61
C LYS A 635 26.25 14.25 16.12
N ARG A 636 27.39 14.55 15.51
CA ARG A 636 27.72 14.11 14.15
C ARG A 636 27.77 12.59 14.08
N GLY A 637 27.15 12.04 13.05
CA GLY A 637 26.99 10.61 12.84
C GLY A 637 27.90 10.08 11.74
N ILE A 638 28.42 8.86 11.90
CA ILE A 638 29.06 8.13 10.78
C ILE A 638 28.08 8.02 9.59
N THR A 639 26.81 7.75 9.89
CA THR A 639 25.68 7.81 8.95
C THR A 639 24.52 8.58 9.59
N GLY A 640 23.41 8.74 8.88
CA GLY A 640 22.24 9.46 9.36
C GLY A 640 21.13 9.56 8.33
N LEU A 641 19.97 10.05 8.78
CA LEU A 641 18.79 10.17 7.93
C LEU A 641 19.01 11.15 6.76
N VAL A 642 19.77 12.21 6.98
CA VAL A 642 20.18 13.20 5.98
C VAL A 642 21.10 12.55 4.94
N GLN A 643 22.12 11.81 5.39
CA GLN A 643 23.12 11.15 4.54
C GLN A 643 22.49 10.09 3.65
N LEU A 644 21.54 9.30 4.18
CA LEU A 644 20.76 8.34 3.39
C LEU A 644 19.91 9.02 2.30
N ASN A 645 19.48 10.26 2.52
CA ASN A 645 18.60 11.02 1.64
C ASN A 645 19.31 12.16 0.90
N ALA A 646 20.64 12.13 0.80
CA ALA A 646 21.43 13.20 0.19
C ALA A 646 20.95 13.63 -1.22
N LEU A 647 20.47 12.69 -2.05
CA LEU A 647 19.94 12.98 -3.39
C LEU A 647 18.62 13.78 -3.40
N ARG A 648 17.91 13.84 -2.28
CA ARG A 648 16.62 14.57 -2.15
C ARG A 648 16.77 15.94 -1.51
N ILE A 649 17.96 16.25 -1.00
CA ILE A 649 18.25 17.48 -0.28
C ILE A 649 18.87 18.44 -1.29
N SER A 650 18.07 19.40 -1.75
CA SER A 650 18.53 20.48 -2.62
C SER A 650 18.71 21.81 -1.88
N SER A 651 18.06 21.97 -0.71
CA SER A 651 18.13 23.19 0.11
C SER A 651 18.48 22.91 1.57
N SER A 652 18.97 23.94 2.27
CA SER A 652 19.22 23.89 3.73
C SER A 652 17.94 23.61 4.54
N LYS A 653 16.79 24.09 4.06
CA LYS A 653 15.48 23.82 4.67
C LYS A 653 15.07 22.35 4.57
N ASP A 654 15.45 21.65 3.50
CA ASP A 654 15.17 20.22 3.37
C ASP A 654 16.02 19.43 4.35
N GLN A 655 17.31 19.75 4.46
CA GLN A 655 18.19 19.16 5.48
C GLN A 655 17.59 19.33 6.88
N GLU A 656 17.15 20.55 7.23
CA GLU A 656 16.53 20.84 8.52
C GLU A 656 15.32 19.94 8.81
N ARG A 657 14.46 19.71 7.82
CA ARG A 657 13.28 18.84 7.97
C ARG A 657 13.63 17.38 8.23
N PHE A 658 14.64 16.84 7.54
CA PHE A 658 15.11 15.48 7.81
C PHE A 658 15.72 15.36 9.20
N GLU A 659 16.49 16.36 9.66
CA GLU A 659 17.04 16.40 11.01
C GLU A 659 15.93 16.48 12.06
N LEU A 660 14.95 17.37 11.89
CA LEU A 660 13.79 17.50 12.76
C LEU A 660 12.99 16.21 12.84
N ASN A 661 12.73 15.57 11.71
CA ASN A 661 11.99 14.31 11.68
C ASN A 661 12.71 13.21 12.49
N TYR A 662 14.03 13.10 12.34
CA TYR A 662 14.83 12.17 13.14
C TYR A 662 14.75 12.47 14.63
N LEU A 663 14.86 13.75 15.03
CA LEU A 663 14.87 14.15 16.43
C LEU A 663 13.50 14.00 17.11
N GLN A 664 12.41 14.28 16.39
CA GLN A 664 11.04 14.13 16.87
C GLN A 664 10.65 12.65 17.01
N ASN A 665 11.04 11.81 16.04
CA ASN A 665 10.66 10.40 16.01
C ASN A 665 11.75 9.45 16.56
N TYR A 666 12.70 9.99 17.32
CA TYR A 666 13.85 9.24 17.79
C TYR A 666 13.43 7.99 18.59
N SER A 667 14.03 6.86 18.23
CA SER A 667 14.06 5.65 19.04
C SER A 667 15.28 4.80 18.65
N ILE A 668 15.74 3.93 19.55
CA ILE A 668 16.81 2.94 19.22
C ILE A 668 16.43 2.11 17.98
N TRP A 669 15.13 1.88 17.80
CA TRP A 669 14.60 1.12 16.67
C TRP A 669 14.71 1.87 15.34
N LEU A 670 14.53 3.20 15.35
CA LEU A 670 14.79 4.06 14.19
C LEU A 670 16.30 4.06 13.85
N ASP A 671 17.15 4.10 14.86
CA ASP A 671 18.61 3.99 14.71
C ASP A 671 19.02 2.66 14.05
N ILE A 672 18.41 1.54 14.46
CA ILE A 672 18.62 0.24 13.83
C ILE A 672 18.15 0.25 12.36
N ASP A 673 17.01 0.88 12.05
CA ASP A 673 16.51 0.99 10.67
C ASP A 673 17.48 1.79 9.78
N ILE A 674 17.89 2.97 10.24
CA ILE A 674 18.84 3.84 9.52
C ILE A 674 20.18 3.13 9.32
N LEU A 675 20.72 2.48 10.36
CA LEU A 675 21.98 1.74 10.25
C LEU A 675 21.86 0.59 9.25
N SER A 676 20.75 -0.15 9.31
CA SER A 676 20.50 -1.27 8.39
C SER A 676 20.39 -0.78 6.95
N LYS A 677 19.63 0.28 6.68
CA LYS A 677 19.54 0.92 5.35
C LYS A 677 20.90 1.41 4.84
N SER A 678 21.72 1.97 5.73
CA SER A 678 23.06 2.48 5.38
C SER A 678 24.02 1.39 4.93
N LEU A 679 23.85 0.13 5.35
CA LEU A 679 24.67 -0.99 4.90
C LEU A 679 24.38 -1.41 3.46
N PHE A 680 23.17 -1.13 2.95
CA PHE A 680 22.71 -1.52 1.61
C PHE A 680 22.64 -0.37 0.61
N SER A 681 22.83 0.88 1.06
CA SER A 681 22.96 2.04 0.18
C SER A 681 24.36 2.14 -0.42
N ASP A 682 24.50 2.75 -1.62
CA ASP A 682 25.81 3.09 -2.25
C ASP A 682 26.64 4.12 -1.45
N PHE A 683 26.25 4.41 -0.21
CA PHE A 683 26.95 5.27 0.71
C PHE A 683 28.19 4.54 1.28
N SER A 684 29.37 4.89 0.77
CA SER A 684 30.63 4.56 1.43
C SER A 684 30.72 5.33 2.75
N LEU A 685 30.94 4.62 3.86
CA LEU A 685 31.27 5.20 5.18
C LEU A 685 32.44 6.20 5.12
N LEU A 686 33.28 6.12 4.08
CA LEU A 686 34.43 6.98 3.87
C LEU A 686 34.16 8.14 2.91
N ARG A 687 33.00 8.18 2.23
CA ARG A 687 32.67 9.22 1.24
C ARG A 687 32.72 10.63 1.83
N ASN A 688 32.31 10.78 3.09
CA ASN A 688 32.40 12.04 3.82
C ASN A 688 33.86 12.48 4.06
N ILE A 689 34.76 11.53 4.33
CA ILE A 689 36.19 11.81 4.53
C ILE A 689 36.87 12.08 3.17
N GLU A 690 36.51 11.33 2.13
CA GLU A 690 36.98 11.56 0.75
C GLU A 690 36.57 12.96 0.24
N ASN A 691 35.37 13.43 0.59
CA ASN A 691 34.93 14.80 0.27
C ASN A 691 35.73 15.86 1.04
N LEU A 692 36.10 15.60 2.31
CA LEU A 692 36.94 16.50 3.10
C LEU A 692 38.38 16.54 2.56
N GLU A 693 38.90 15.42 2.04
CA GLU A 693 40.21 15.35 1.37
C GLU A 693 40.22 16.14 0.06
N LYS A 694 39.13 16.12 -0.73
CA LYS A 694 39.00 16.89 -1.99
C LYS A 694 38.78 18.40 -1.80
N LYS A 695 38.30 18.82 -0.63
CA LYS A 695 38.10 20.25 -0.26
C LYS A 695 39.36 20.89 0.36
N ASN A 696 40.47 20.16 0.42
CA ASN A 696 41.81 20.65 0.77
C ASN A 696 42.70 20.58 -0.48
#